data_AF-A0A412BBV1-F1
#
_entry.id   AF-A0A412BBV1-F1
#
_cell.length_a   1.000
_cell.length_b   1.000
_cell.length_c   1.000
_cell.angle_alpha   90.00
_cell.angle_beta   90.00
_cell.angle_gamma   90.00
#
_symmetry.space_group_name_H-M   'P 1'
#
loop_
_entity.id
_entity.type
_entity.pdbx_description
1 polymer ?
#
loop_
_entity_poly.entity_id
_entity_poly.type
_entity_poly.pdbx_seq_one_letter_code
_entity_poly.pdbx_strand_id
1 'polypeptide(L)'
;MKRFYLLPIVCCALSISLSAQENNGTATTSGADDNRILSADSLITTDARLDSLYQTLPEVMITGERPIVKAAQGKLVYDLPRLIRNLPVDNAYDAVKELPGVIEMNGGLQLAGQGVTVILDGKVTTLSTEQLYSLLRSIPASRIEKAEVMYNAPARYQVRGALINITLKQSVGGPGSWQGELYAKYRQKHNEGFEERASLLFSKNKFSADFLYSHSHGRGYSTTDKEAVHTLADGSVHPMTTDEVGRGRSHTHNFRVGADYNIAKDHQLSFVYNGGYSTSHNWTGVTGTQVSTTHGNSTDWLHNGRLDYRTPFGLKAGAELTYYRSPSDQLLHSRMQDEELDFYTEDCQRINRWKFFLAQEHSLGKGWDLNYGAIYTTSIDNSYQYYYDPETGEQLTSSDALSNMKSRRREQTWNIYAGFSKSFGDKLALDASLAVEHYKTPVWNQWDWYPIVNLNYMPAPGHILQLSLSSDKDYPDYWAVQDAVSYIGGGYSELHGNPLLKPAQEYELKMTYILKSKYIFSAWFNHTKDYSVQTLYQSSERLVEIYKTLNFDYQQQAGIQASIPFKVKDWLNSRLTLIGLWHREKDGDFWDIPFDRKQCYGIAQMSNTFTLSTKPDLKLTVTGFVHSKAIQGIYDLPTSGNVNIALRYGFAKNKAILNLYCNDIFETGQISPRIRFKTQNVTNHYSCFREFGVSFTYKFGGYKEKQREAVDTSRFK
;
A
#
# COMPACT_ATOMS: atom_id res chain seq x y z
N MET A 1 -32.49 20.62 30.87
CA MET A 1 -31.61 20.15 31.96
C MET A 1 -30.23 19.88 31.39
N LYS A 2 -29.23 20.67 31.81
CA LYS A 2 -27.83 20.53 31.38
C LYS A 2 -27.20 19.33 32.10
N ARG A 3 -26.56 18.41 31.37
CA ARG A 3 -25.60 17.46 31.96
C ARG A 3 -24.33 17.44 31.12
N PHE A 4 -23.26 17.88 31.79
CA PHE A 4 -21.87 17.80 31.39
C PHE A 4 -21.44 16.33 31.28
N TYR A 5 -20.69 15.99 30.23
CA TYR A 5 -19.87 14.77 30.20
C TYR A 5 -18.41 15.18 30.05
N LEU A 6 -17.66 14.93 31.13
CA LEU A 6 -16.21 15.07 31.26
C LEU A 6 -15.52 13.89 30.55
N LEU A 7 -14.52 14.20 29.72
CA LEU A 7 -13.48 13.26 29.29
C LEU A 7 -12.68 12.75 30.51
N PRO A 8 -12.20 11.49 30.49
CA PRO A 8 -10.96 11.15 31.16
C PRO A 8 -9.86 10.90 30.11
N ILE A 9 -8.89 11.82 30.11
CA ILE A 9 -7.54 11.58 29.62
C ILE A 9 -6.86 10.69 30.67
N VAL A 10 -6.46 9.47 30.29
CA VAL A 10 -5.58 8.65 31.13
C VAL A 10 -4.18 8.68 30.52
N CYS A 11 -3.42 9.71 30.93
CA CYS A 11 -1.97 9.64 31.01
C CYS A 11 -1.62 9.13 32.41
N CYS A 12 -0.98 7.96 32.53
CA CYS A 12 -0.28 7.58 33.75
C CYS A 12 1.23 7.60 33.51
N ALA A 13 1.84 8.65 34.08
CA ALA A 13 3.26 8.72 34.38
C ALA A 13 3.60 7.72 35.50
N LEU A 14 4.70 6.99 35.35
CA LEU A 14 5.35 6.29 36.46
C LEU A 14 6.66 7.03 36.78
N SER A 15 6.57 7.94 37.75
CA SER A 15 7.70 8.45 38.51
C SER A 15 7.96 7.48 39.67
N ILE A 16 9.10 6.78 39.67
CA ILE A 16 9.60 6.07 40.85
C ILE A 16 10.78 6.86 41.38
N SER A 17 10.58 7.45 42.56
CA SER A 17 11.60 8.01 43.43
C SER A 17 12.46 6.89 44.01
N LEU A 18 13.78 6.92 43.77
CA LEU A 18 14.75 6.11 44.50
C LEU A 18 14.94 6.70 45.91
N SER A 19 14.59 5.95 46.94
CA SER A 19 15.08 6.14 48.31
C SER A 19 16.25 5.18 48.56
N ALA A 20 17.43 5.73 48.82
CA ALA A 20 18.60 4.98 49.27
C ALA A 20 18.42 4.60 50.75
N GLN A 21 18.73 3.35 51.09
CA GLN A 21 18.86 2.92 52.48
C GLN A 21 20.17 2.13 52.60
N GLU A 22 21.16 2.76 53.25
CA GLU A 22 22.37 2.12 53.77
C GLU A 22 21.98 1.14 54.88
N ASN A 23 22.70 0.02 54.96
CA ASN A 23 22.71 -0.78 56.19
C ASN A 23 24.14 -1.28 56.45
N ASN A 24 24.72 -0.84 57.57
CA ASN A 24 26.06 -1.16 58.05
C ASN A 24 25.98 -2.13 59.24
N GLY A 25 26.91 -3.11 59.27
CA GLY A 25 27.38 -3.83 60.47
C GLY A 25 26.54 -5.06 60.90
N THR A 26 27.05 -6.08 61.61
CA THR A 26 28.40 -6.49 62.04
C THR A 26 28.28 -7.94 62.57
N ALA A 27 29.43 -8.58 62.84
CA ALA A 27 29.71 -10.00 63.13
C ALA A 27 29.04 -10.67 64.37
N THR A 28 29.08 -12.02 64.41
CA THR A 28 29.55 -12.83 65.57
C THR A 28 29.87 -14.30 65.20
N THR A 29 30.84 -14.85 65.94
CA THR A 29 31.61 -16.13 65.91
C THR A 29 30.99 -17.33 66.66
N SER A 30 31.41 -18.59 66.32
CA SER A 30 31.95 -19.66 67.22
C SER A 30 31.84 -21.08 66.58
N GLY A 31 32.95 -21.82 66.33
CA GLY A 31 33.46 -22.98 67.13
C GLY A 31 33.21 -24.32 66.38
N ALA A 32 34.00 -25.41 66.38
CA ALA A 32 35.25 -25.84 67.02
C ALA A 32 35.83 -27.10 66.28
N ASP A 33 37.15 -27.34 66.48
CA ASP A 33 37.96 -28.58 66.45
C ASP A 33 37.84 -29.66 65.34
N ASP A 34 38.96 -29.95 64.66
CA ASP A 34 39.68 -31.22 64.87
C ASP A 34 41.15 -31.13 64.41
N ASN A 35 42.03 -31.84 65.12
CA ASN A 35 43.50 -31.77 65.04
C ASN A 35 44.03 -33.08 64.43
N ARG A 36 44.87 -33.05 63.37
CA ARG A 36 45.67 -34.23 63.00
C ARG A 36 47.02 -33.92 62.36
N ILE A 37 48.02 -34.63 62.91
CA ILE A 37 49.47 -34.56 62.72
C ILE A 37 49.87 -35.24 61.40
N LEU A 38 50.89 -34.67 60.74
CA LEU A 38 51.50 -35.11 59.47
C LEU A 38 52.42 -36.33 59.64
N SER A 39 52.47 -37.18 58.61
CA SER A 39 53.55 -38.14 58.37
C SER A 39 54.23 -37.81 57.03
N ALA A 40 55.56 -37.76 57.06
CA ALA A 40 56.43 -37.39 55.95
C ALA A 40 56.64 -38.55 54.95
N ASP A 41 57.06 -38.15 53.75
CA ASP A 41 57.54 -38.94 52.60
C ASP A 41 56.51 -39.57 51.66
N SER A 42 56.07 -38.80 50.66
CA SER A 42 56.43 -39.02 49.24
C SER A 42 55.66 -38.10 48.28
N LEU A 43 56.42 -37.33 47.49
CA LEU A 43 56.22 -36.88 46.08
C LEU A 43 54.77 -36.56 45.63
N ILE A 44 54.43 -35.38 45.07
CA ILE A 44 54.84 -34.87 43.74
C ILE A 44 54.40 -33.39 43.62
N THR A 45 55.37 -32.54 43.27
CA THR A 45 55.33 -31.23 42.57
C THR A 45 54.04 -30.38 42.57
N THR A 46 54.07 -29.18 43.13
CA THR A 46 53.47 -27.96 42.53
C THR A 46 53.84 -26.67 43.28
N ASP A 47 54.03 -25.61 42.48
CA ASP A 47 53.75 -24.20 42.75
C ASP A 47 54.62 -23.36 43.70
N ALA A 48 55.44 -22.53 43.06
CA ALA A 48 55.73 -21.19 43.55
C ALA A 48 55.90 -20.22 42.38
N ARG A 49 54.80 -19.66 41.86
CA ARG A 49 54.81 -18.38 41.14
C ARG A 49 53.50 -17.60 41.32
N LEU A 50 53.59 -16.58 42.18
CA LEU A 50 53.11 -15.22 41.94
C LEU A 50 51.66 -15.08 41.42
N ASP A 51 50.67 -15.19 42.30
CA ASP A 51 49.31 -14.74 42.00
C ASP A 51 49.23 -13.21 42.09
N SER A 52 49.50 -12.57 40.94
CA SER A 52 49.10 -11.21 40.66
C SER A 52 47.57 -11.16 40.58
N LEU A 53 46.94 -10.57 41.59
CA LEU A 53 45.54 -10.15 41.54
C LEU A 53 45.38 -9.04 40.48
N TYR A 54 45.25 -9.45 39.21
CA TYR A 54 44.78 -8.59 38.13
C TYR A 54 43.31 -8.25 38.40
N GLN A 55 43.06 -7.15 39.10
CA GLN A 55 41.79 -6.44 38.96
C GLN A 55 41.75 -5.84 37.55
N THR A 56 41.14 -6.57 36.63
CA THR A 56 40.70 -6.02 35.35
C THR A 56 39.62 -4.98 35.65
N LEU A 57 39.98 -3.70 35.51
CA LEU A 57 39.01 -2.61 35.36
C LEU A 57 37.98 -3.03 34.31
N PRO A 58 36.67 -2.86 34.55
CA PRO A 58 35.66 -3.05 33.51
C PRO A 58 36.04 -2.12 32.36
N GLU A 59 36.50 -2.70 31.26
CA GLU A 59 36.78 -1.97 30.05
C GLU A 59 35.51 -1.21 29.68
N VAL A 60 35.57 0.13 29.65
CA VAL A 60 34.46 0.94 29.16
C VAL A 60 34.41 0.72 27.64
N MET A 61 33.77 -0.39 27.24
CA MET A 61 33.45 -0.66 25.85
C MET A 61 32.46 0.40 25.39
N ILE A 62 32.95 1.42 24.69
CA ILE A 62 32.11 2.29 23.87
C ILE A 62 31.65 1.45 22.68
N THR A 63 30.52 0.76 22.83
CA THR A 63 29.85 0.05 21.75
C THR A 63 29.18 1.06 20.82
N GLY A 64 29.90 1.49 19.79
CA GLY A 64 29.33 2.29 18.71
C GLY A 64 28.52 1.41 17.75
N GLU A 65 27.20 1.62 17.67
CA GLU A 65 26.38 1.01 16.62
C GLU A 65 26.78 1.58 15.25
N ARG A 66 27.19 0.71 14.31
CA ARG A 66 27.47 1.13 12.93
C ARG A 66 26.21 1.76 12.31
N PRO A 67 26.33 2.85 11.52
CA PRO A 67 25.17 3.48 10.89
C PRO A 67 24.37 2.47 10.08
N ILE A 68 23.08 2.35 10.39
CA ILE A 68 22.14 1.42 9.72
C ILE A 68 21.67 2.01 8.39
N VAL A 69 21.93 3.30 8.13
CA VAL A 69 21.55 4.02 6.91
C VAL A 69 22.72 4.80 6.32
N LYS A 70 22.79 4.86 4.98
CA LYS A 70 23.72 5.70 4.20
C LYS A 70 22.94 6.41 3.09
N ALA A 71 23.21 7.68 2.79
CA ALA A 71 22.70 8.28 1.56
C ALA A 71 23.67 8.03 0.40
N ALA A 72 23.14 7.72 -0.77
CA ALA A 72 23.91 7.59 -2.01
C ALA A 72 23.00 7.92 -3.19
N GLN A 73 23.44 8.67 -4.20
CA GLN A 73 22.70 8.88 -5.46
C GLN A 73 21.21 9.26 -5.30
N GLY A 74 20.89 10.16 -4.36
CA GLY A 74 19.51 10.62 -4.14
C GLY A 74 18.63 9.71 -3.27
N LYS A 75 19.14 8.57 -2.78
CA LYS A 75 18.39 7.55 -2.03
C LYS A 75 19.02 7.24 -0.67
N LEU A 76 18.20 6.73 0.25
CA LEU A 76 18.63 6.26 1.58
C LEU A 76 18.76 4.74 1.59
N VAL A 77 19.98 4.26 1.73
CA VAL A 77 20.30 2.83 1.76
C VAL A 77 20.35 2.35 3.20
N TYR A 78 19.32 1.61 3.61
CA TYR A 78 19.23 0.94 4.90
C TYR A 78 19.80 -0.49 4.83
N ASP A 79 20.65 -0.83 5.79
CA ASP A 79 21.03 -2.22 6.10
C ASP A 79 19.86 -2.89 6.82
N LEU A 80 18.91 -3.38 6.02
CA LEU A 80 17.67 -3.95 6.54
C LEU A 80 17.90 -5.18 7.43
N PRO A 81 18.84 -6.11 7.12
CA PRO A 81 19.16 -7.22 8.01
C PRO A 81 19.57 -6.79 9.42
N ARG A 82 20.33 -5.70 9.55
CA ARG A 82 20.68 -5.15 10.86
C ARG A 82 19.49 -4.47 11.52
N LEU A 83 18.69 -3.72 10.75
CA LEU A 83 17.51 -3.02 11.25
C LEU A 83 16.48 -4.00 11.83
N ILE A 84 16.26 -5.13 11.17
CA ILE A 84 15.25 -6.13 11.55
C ILE A 84 15.81 -7.27 12.41
N ARG A 85 17.11 -7.28 12.74
CA ARG A 85 17.78 -8.42 13.40
C ARG A 85 17.09 -8.87 14.69
N ASN A 86 16.65 -7.89 15.48
CA ASN A 86 15.99 -8.11 16.77
C ASN A 86 14.48 -7.88 16.67
N LEU A 87 13.96 -7.78 15.44
CA LEU A 87 12.57 -7.50 15.17
C LEU A 87 11.86 -8.80 14.76
N PRO A 88 10.56 -8.90 15.06
CA PRO A 88 9.73 -10.06 14.80
C PRO A 88 9.31 -10.15 13.32
N VAL A 89 10.28 -10.10 12.42
CA VAL A 89 10.11 -9.90 10.99
C VAL A 89 10.64 -11.11 10.23
N ASP A 90 9.77 -11.77 9.46
CA ASP A 90 10.15 -13.01 8.73
C ASP A 90 10.11 -12.89 7.25
N ASN A 91 9.47 -11.81 6.79
CA ASN A 91 9.27 -11.58 5.39
C ASN A 91 9.61 -10.14 5.02
N ALA A 92 9.79 -9.91 3.72
CA ALA A 92 10.15 -8.60 3.20
C ALA A 92 9.05 -7.56 3.40
N TYR A 93 7.78 -7.96 3.48
CA TYR A 93 6.67 -7.04 3.73
C TYR A 93 6.77 -6.42 5.11
N ASP A 94 6.89 -7.27 6.12
CA ASP A 94 7.07 -6.85 7.50
C ASP A 94 8.41 -6.12 7.66
N ALA A 95 9.45 -6.51 6.90
CA ALA A 95 10.73 -5.80 6.92
C ALA A 95 10.63 -4.39 6.34
N VAL A 96 9.83 -4.20 5.29
CA VAL A 96 9.55 -2.88 4.71
C VAL A 96 8.72 -2.04 5.66
N LYS A 97 7.75 -2.61 6.37
CA LYS A 97 7.04 -1.89 7.44
C LYS A 97 7.97 -1.42 8.52
N GLU A 98 9.07 -2.15 8.77
CA GLU A 98 10.07 -1.70 9.72
C GLU A 98 10.97 -0.59 9.21
N LEU A 99 10.96 -0.28 7.91
CA LEU A 99 11.68 0.90 7.42
C LEU A 99 11.15 2.17 8.09
N PRO A 100 12.04 3.06 8.52
CA PRO A 100 11.64 4.34 9.07
C PRO A 100 10.74 5.10 8.06
N GLY A 101 9.57 5.54 8.52
CA GLY A 101 8.63 6.35 7.74
C GLY A 101 7.58 5.53 7.00
N VAL A 102 7.71 4.21 6.97
CA VAL A 102 6.72 3.31 6.36
C VAL A 102 5.61 3.00 7.35
N ILE A 103 4.36 3.14 6.88
CA ILE A 103 3.16 2.72 7.58
C ILE A 103 2.28 1.90 6.64
N GLU A 104 1.37 1.09 7.19
CA GLU A 104 0.32 0.43 6.45
C GLU A 104 -1.01 1.10 6.81
N MET A 105 -1.76 1.55 5.80
CA MET A 105 -3.08 2.16 5.93
C MET A 105 -4.00 1.61 4.85
N ASN A 106 -5.21 1.18 5.21
CA ASN A 106 -6.20 0.59 4.30
C ASN A 106 -5.66 -0.55 3.42
N GLY A 107 -4.74 -1.37 3.97
CA GLY A 107 -4.12 -2.47 3.23
C GLY A 107 -3.02 -2.07 2.25
N GLY A 108 -2.69 -0.76 2.16
CA GLY A 108 -1.61 -0.15 1.38
C GLY A 108 -0.41 0.26 2.24
N LEU A 109 0.81 0.10 1.76
CA LEU A 109 2.01 0.73 2.34
C LEU A 109 2.08 2.19 1.91
N GLN A 110 2.46 3.03 2.86
CA GLN A 110 2.73 4.44 2.66
C GLN A 110 4.10 4.81 3.23
N LEU A 111 4.80 5.73 2.59
CA LEU A 111 6.06 6.30 3.07
C LEU A 111 5.87 7.80 3.33
N ALA A 112 5.90 8.15 4.62
CA ALA A 112 5.68 9.51 5.10
C ALA A 112 4.40 10.16 4.51
N GLY A 113 3.26 9.47 4.64
CA GLY A 113 1.93 9.96 4.25
C GLY A 113 1.51 9.75 2.80
N GLN A 114 2.41 9.32 1.91
CA GLN A 114 2.09 8.99 0.51
C GLN A 114 2.09 7.51 0.26
N GLY A 115 1.28 7.04 -0.69
CA GLY A 115 1.44 5.70 -1.26
C GLY A 115 2.90 5.49 -1.71
N VAL A 116 3.47 4.33 -1.37
CA VAL A 116 4.84 3.99 -1.74
C VAL A 116 4.86 2.82 -2.70
N THR A 117 5.58 3.00 -3.81
CA THR A 117 5.84 1.90 -4.74
C THR A 117 7.02 1.09 -4.19
N VAL A 118 6.82 -0.21 -3.97
CA VAL A 118 7.91 -1.10 -3.56
C VAL A 118 8.43 -1.83 -4.79
N ILE A 119 9.72 -1.77 -5.03
CA ILE A 119 10.40 -2.42 -6.15
C ILE A 119 11.49 -3.35 -5.63
N LEU A 120 11.88 -4.35 -6.41
CA LEU A 120 12.94 -5.29 -6.02
C LEU A 120 14.09 -5.24 -7.02
N ASP A 121 15.32 -5.22 -6.51
CA ASP A 121 16.56 -5.24 -7.32
C ASP A 121 16.60 -4.15 -8.41
N GLY A 122 16.01 -2.99 -8.14
CA GLY A 122 15.94 -1.86 -9.06
C GLY A 122 14.98 -2.07 -10.24
N LYS A 123 14.15 -3.12 -10.19
CA LYS A 123 13.10 -3.40 -11.16
C LYS A 123 11.76 -3.07 -10.53
N VAL A 124 11.00 -2.16 -11.16
CA VAL A 124 9.56 -1.96 -10.89
C VAL A 124 8.85 -3.32 -10.94
N THR A 125 7.67 -3.54 -10.30
CA THR A 125 7.06 -4.90 -10.08
C THR A 125 5.63 -5.17 -10.60
N THR A 126 5.30 -6.31 -11.31
CA THR A 126 4.13 -6.69 -12.19
C THR A 126 2.80 -6.79 -11.53
N LEU A 127 2.82 -6.50 -10.26
CA LEU A 127 1.90 -7.09 -9.35
C LEU A 127 0.94 -6.00 -8.94
N SER A 128 -0.34 -6.36 -8.84
CA SER A 128 -1.26 -5.54 -8.06
C SER A 128 -0.68 -5.32 -6.67
N THR A 129 -1.10 -4.27 -5.97
CA THR A 129 -0.66 -3.98 -4.60
C THR A 129 -0.80 -5.22 -3.70
N GLU A 130 -1.91 -5.95 -3.82
CA GLU A 130 -2.18 -7.18 -3.07
C GLU A 130 -1.21 -8.30 -3.45
N GLN A 131 -0.98 -8.52 -4.75
CA GLN A 131 -0.05 -9.53 -5.24
C GLN A 131 1.40 -9.20 -4.81
N LEU A 132 1.78 -7.93 -4.87
CA LEU A 132 3.08 -7.43 -4.41
C LEU A 132 3.24 -7.66 -2.91
N TYR A 133 2.22 -7.38 -2.10
CA TYR A 133 2.33 -7.55 -0.65
C TYR A 133 2.31 -9.02 -0.26
N SER A 134 1.51 -9.83 -0.94
CA SER A 134 1.58 -11.28 -0.83
C SER A 134 2.97 -11.82 -1.16
N LEU A 135 3.63 -11.23 -2.15
CA LEU A 135 5.00 -11.58 -2.53
C LEU A 135 6.07 -11.05 -1.56
N LEU A 136 5.93 -9.83 -1.08
CA LEU A 136 6.79 -9.33 -0.03
C LEU A 136 6.64 -10.21 1.24
N ARG A 137 5.44 -10.75 1.49
CA ARG A 137 5.17 -11.70 2.59
C ARG A 137 5.79 -13.10 2.37
N SER A 138 6.02 -13.52 1.13
CA SER A 138 6.68 -14.80 0.84
C SER A 138 8.21 -14.70 0.89
N ILE A 139 8.78 -13.57 0.51
CA ILE A 139 10.24 -13.35 0.52
C ILE A 139 10.76 -13.35 1.96
N PRO A 140 11.65 -14.28 2.37
CA PRO A 140 12.18 -14.29 3.73
C PRO A 140 13.01 -13.03 4.05
N ALA A 141 12.81 -12.44 5.22
CA ALA A 141 13.53 -11.25 5.69
C ALA A 141 15.06 -11.41 5.67
N SER A 142 15.56 -12.63 5.94
CA SER A 142 16.99 -12.97 5.92
C SER A 142 17.68 -12.79 4.55
N ARG A 143 16.87 -12.64 3.50
CA ARG A 143 17.31 -12.53 2.10
C ARG A 143 17.41 -11.13 1.58
N ILE A 144 16.91 -10.19 2.35
CA ILE A 144 17.12 -8.78 2.06
C ILE A 144 18.59 -8.49 2.33
N GLU A 145 19.22 -7.79 1.42
CA GLU A 145 20.57 -7.27 1.60
C GLU A 145 20.50 -5.85 2.14
N LYS A 146 19.70 -5.01 1.47
CA LYS A 146 19.48 -3.62 1.80
C LYS A 146 18.11 -3.18 1.28
N ALA A 147 17.60 -2.09 1.83
CA ALA A 147 16.46 -1.38 1.27
C ALA A 147 16.88 0.05 0.94
N GLU A 148 16.62 0.48 -0.28
CA GLU A 148 16.88 1.83 -0.74
C GLU A 148 15.56 2.60 -0.73
N VAL A 149 15.43 3.55 0.18
CA VAL A 149 14.24 4.36 0.36
C VAL A 149 14.45 5.69 -0.35
N MET A 150 13.55 5.99 -1.26
CA MET A 150 13.45 7.23 -1.99
C MET A 150 12.09 7.82 -1.65
N TYR A 151 12.04 8.98 -1.00
CA TYR A 151 10.76 9.65 -0.76
C TYR A 151 10.19 10.25 -2.06
N ASN A 152 11.03 10.38 -3.09
CA ASN A 152 10.63 10.70 -4.45
C ASN A 152 11.60 10.00 -5.43
N ALA A 153 11.06 9.15 -6.29
CA ALA A 153 11.82 8.33 -7.22
C ALA A 153 12.34 9.18 -8.41
N PRO A 154 13.64 9.06 -8.75
CA PRO A 154 14.15 9.64 -9.99
C PRO A 154 13.52 8.98 -11.23
N ALA A 155 13.31 9.75 -12.30
CA ALA A 155 12.63 9.30 -13.54
C ALA A 155 13.20 8.00 -14.15
N ARG A 156 14.49 7.73 -13.96
CA ARG A 156 15.16 6.48 -14.40
C ARG A 156 14.53 5.19 -13.86
N TYR A 157 13.82 5.27 -12.73
CA TYR A 157 13.12 4.12 -12.17
C TYR A 157 11.77 3.85 -12.83
N GLN A 158 11.27 4.73 -13.70
CA GLN A 158 9.92 4.65 -14.29
C GLN A 158 8.80 4.57 -13.24
N VAL A 159 9.08 5.09 -12.04
CA VAL A 159 8.15 5.22 -10.92
C VAL A 159 8.08 6.70 -10.59
N ARG A 160 6.90 7.16 -10.20
CA ARG A 160 6.67 8.51 -9.70
C ARG A 160 6.28 8.42 -8.22
N GLY A 161 6.60 9.46 -7.45
CA GLY A 161 6.38 9.48 -6.00
C GLY A 161 7.35 8.61 -5.20
N ALA A 162 6.96 8.24 -3.98
CA ALA A 162 7.79 7.49 -3.06
C ALA A 162 8.09 6.07 -3.57
N LEU A 163 9.33 5.63 -3.41
CA LEU A 163 9.86 4.36 -3.88
C LEU A 163 10.73 3.68 -2.82
N ILE A 164 10.46 2.40 -2.57
CA ILE A 164 11.33 1.54 -1.75
C ILE A 164 11.87 0.43 -2.64
N ASN A 165 13.17 0.47 -2.94
CA ASN A 165 13.86 -0.60 -3.65
C ASN A 165 14.49 -1.58 -2.66
N ILE A 166 13.94 -2.78 -2.51
CA ILE A 166 14.59 -3.82 -1.72
C ILE A 166 15.56 -4.59 -2.61
N THR A 167 16.83 -4.57 -2.25
CA THR A 167 17.84 -5.42 -2.92
C THR A 167 17.94 -6.75 -2.19
N LEU A 168 17.85 -7.84 -2.93
CA LEU A 168 17.98 -9.19 -2.40
C LEU A 168 19.43 -9.66 -2.52
N LYS A 169 19.89 -10.43 -1.52
CA LYS A 169 21.22 -11.07 -1.56
C LYS A 169 21.29 -11.99 -2.79
N GLN A 170 22.19 -11.66 -3.72
CA GLN A 170 22.45 -12.48 -4.90
C GLN A 170 23.11 -13.80 -4.48
N SER A 171 22.59 -14.94 -4.96
CA SER A 171 23.35 -16.20 -4.96
C SER A 171 23.92 -16.44 -6.33
N VAL A 172 25.13 -15.95 -6.54
CA VAL A 172 25.93 -16.27 -7.72
C VAL A 172 26.76 -17.52 -7.40
N GLY A 173 26.72 -18.53 -8.28
CA GLY A 173 27.71 -19.62 -8.30
C GLY A 173 27.47 -20.84 -7.42
N GLY A 174 26.28 -21.03 -6.83
CA GLY A 174 25.93 -22.26 -6.12
C GLY A 174 25.42 -23.38 -7.05
N PRO A 175 25.48 -24.67 -6.64
CA PRO A 175 24.76 -25.74 -7.34
C PRO A 175 23.28 -25.37 -7.48
N GLY A 176 22.64 -25.81 -8.57
CA GLY A 176 21.25 -25.43 -8.89
C GLY A 176 20.32 -25.63 -7.68
N SER A 177 19.66 -24.56 -7.25
CA SER A 177 18.81 -24.58 -6.05
C SER A 177 17.35 -24.51 -6.44
N TRP A 178 16.60 -25.57 -6.12
CA TRP A 178 15.14 -25.54 -6.09
C TRP A 178 14.67 -25.05 -4.76
N GLN A 179 13.72 -24.14 -4.79
CA GLN A 179 13.23 -23.55 -3.59
C GLN A 179 11.75 -23.20 -3.77
N GLY A 180 10.97 -23.21 -2.68
CA GLY A 180 9.55 -22.86 -2.74
C GLY A 180 8.92 -22.48 -1.41
N GLU A 181 7.72 -21.92 -1.51
CA GLU A 181 6.81 -21.63 -0.41
C GLU A 181 5.41 -22.17 -0.71
N LEU A 182 4.77 -22.71 0.32
CA LEU A 182 3.34 -22.98 0.35
C LEU A 182 2.69 -22.13 1.43
N TYR A 183 1.58 -21.49 1.08
CA TYR A 183 0.81 -20.62 1.95
C TYR A 183 -0.66 -21.02 1.91
N ALA A 184 -1.29 -21.07 3.09
CA ALA A 184 -2.72 -21.24 3.22
C ALA A 184 -3.24 -20.28 4.29
N LYS A 185 -4.35 -19.61 4.01
CA LYS A 185 -5.04 -18.72 4.96
C LYS A 185 -6.53 -19.02 4.96
N TYR A 186 -7.07 -19.07 6.15
CA TYR A 186 -8.50 -18.98 6.41
C TYR A 186 -8.78 -17.67 7.13
N ARG A 187 -9.80 -16.95 6.70
CA ARG A 187 -10.32 -15.77 7.37
C ARG A 187 -11.83 -15.90 7.51
N GLN A 188 -12.33 -15.51 8.67
CA GLN A 188 -13.75 -15.41 8.97
C GLN A 188 -14.03 -13.96 9.34
N LYS A 189 -14.72 -13.24 8.44
CA LYS A 189 -15.33 -11.95 8.76
C LYS A 189 -16.79 -12.23 9.12
N HIS A 190 -17.74 -11.65 8.38
CA HIS A 190 -19.13 -12.14 8.41
C HIS A 190 -19.22 -13.54 7.79
N ASN A 191 -18.56 -13.74 6.65
CA ASN A 191 -18.45 -15.01 5.94
C ASN A 191 -16.98 -15.46 5.84
N GLU A 192 -16.79 -16.70 5.39
CA GLU A 192 -15.49 -17.30 5.17
C GLU A 192 -14.80 -16.79 3.89
N GLY A 193 -13.48 -16.70 3.98
CA GLY A 193 -12.60 -16.52 2.84
C GLY A 193 -11.35 -17.37 3.01
N PHE A 194 -10.82 -17.80 1.87
CA PHE A 194 -9.65 -18.64 1.78
C PHE A 194 -8.64 -18.01 0.83
N GLU A 195 -7.38 -18.30 1.08
CA GLU A 195 -6.31 -17.93 0.18
C GLU A 195 -5.21 -18.99 0.21
N GLU A 196 -4.95 -19.59 -0.95
CA GLU A 196 -3.91 -20.57 -1.16
C GLU A 196 -2.85 -19.99 -2.10
N ARG A 197 -1.57 -20.14 -1.76
CA ARG A 197 -0.48 -19.74 -2.66
C ARG A 197 0.60 -20.80 -2.72
N ALA A 198 1.15 -20.94 -3.91
CA ALA A 198 2.33 -21.74 -4.18
C ALA A 198 3.31 -20.91 -4.99
N SER A 199 4.57 -20.91 -4.56
CA SER A 199 5.60 -20.18 -5.26
C SER A 199 6.88 -21.00 -5.34
N LEU A 200 7.50 -20.99 -6.51
CA LEU A 200 8.65 -21.83 -6.88
C LEU A 200 9.71 -20.98 -7.57
N LEU A 201 10.97 -21.27 -7.27
CA LEU A 201 12.11 -20.64 -7.92
C LEU A 201 13.16 -21.68 -8.20
N PHE A 202 13.63 -21.58 -9.44
CA PHE A 202 14.81 -22.26 -9.91
C PHE A 202 15.89 -21.24 -10.28
N SER A 203 17.11 -21.48 -9.83
CA SER A 203 18.28 -20.68 -10.25
C SER A 203 19.46 -21.60 -10.48
N LYS A 204 20.07 -21.52 -11.67
CA LYS A 204 21.26 -22.29 -12.05
C LYS A 204 22.11 -21.50 -13.06
N ASN A 205 23.36 -21.23 -12.70
CA ASN A 205 24.33 -20.51 -13.53
C ASN A 205 23.79 -19.18 -14.07
N LYS A 206 23.62 -19.07 -15.39
CA LYS A 206 23.15 -17.89 -16.12
C LYS A 206 21.62 -17.78 -16.19
N PHE A 207 20.89 -18.79 -15.73
CA PHE A 207 19.43 -18.87 -15.86
C PHE A 207 18.75 -18.88 -14.50
N SER A 208 17.60 -18.22 -14.43
CA SER A 208 16.67 -18.37 -13.31
C SER A 208 15.24 -18.21 -13.76
N ALA A 209 14.35 -18.99 -13.17
CA ALA A 209 12.92 -18.91 -13.40
C ALA A 209 12.14 -18.88 -12.10
N ASP A 210 11.04 -18.15 -12.11
CA ASP A 210 10.06 -18.05 -11.02
C ASP A 210 8.67 -18.45 -11.54
N PHE A 211 7.92 -19.17 -10.70
CA PHE A 211 6.52 -19.49 -10.90
C PHE A 211 5.74 -19.15 -9.63
N LEU A 212 4.65 -18.41 -9.79
CA LEU A 212 3.75 -18.05 -8.70
C LEU A 212 2.32 -18.39 -9.09
N TYR A 213 1.59 -18.95 -8.15
CA TYR A 213 0.15 -19.12 -8.25
C TYR A 213 -0.50 -18.74 -6.93
N SER A 214 -1.57 -17.95 -7.00
CA SER A 214 -2.43 -17.66 -5.86
C SER A 214 -3.89 -17.84 -6.25
N HIS A 215 -4.65 -18.47 -5.38
CA HIS A 215 -6.08 -18.55 -5.45
C HIS A 215 -6.68 -17.88 -4.22
N SER A 216 -7.66 -17.00 -4.42
CA SER A 216 -8.42 -16.37 -3.35
C SER A 216 -9.89 -16.57 -3.65
N HIS A 217 -10.64 -17.13 -2.71
CA HIS A 217 -12.05 -17.41 -2.89
C HIS A 217 -12.81 -17.28 -1.57
N GLY A 218 -14.11 -17.09 -1.66
CA GLY A 218 -14.95 -17.00 -0.48
C GLY A 218 -16.25 -16.26 -0.74
N ARG A 219 -16.93 -15.91 0.34
CA ARG A 219 -18.19 -15.17 0.29
C ARG A 219 -18.05 -13.78 0.91
N GLY A 220 -18.67 -12.80 0.27
CA GLY A 220 -18.83 -11.44 0.78
C GLY A 220 -20.19 -11.27 1.43
N TYR A 221 -20.27 -10.40 2.43
CA TYR A 221 -21.50 -9.90 3.00
C TYR A 221 -21.32 -8.46 3.45
N SER A 222 -22.29 -7.63 3.14
CA SER A 222 -22.35 -6.23 3.55
C SER A 222 -23.79 -5.82 3.77
N THR A 223 -23.98 -4.89 4.71
CA THR A 223 -25.21 -4.09 4.78
C THR A 223 -24.87 -2.61 4.69
N THR A 224 -25.79 -1.87 4.07
CA THR A 224 -25.74 -0.41 3.99
C THR A 224 -27.13 0.13 4.29
N ASP A 225 -27.23 0.92 5.36
CA ASP A 225 -28.46 1.66 5.64
C ASP A 225 -28.24 3.10 5.15
N LYS A 226 -29.15 3.61 4.32
CA LYS A 226 -29.08 4.96 3.77
C LYS A 226 -30.29 5.75 4.22
N GLU A 227 -30.03 6.93 4.76
CA GLU A 227 -31.02 7.96 5.03
C GLU A 227 -30.67 9.18 4.19
N ALA A 228 -31.60 9.64 3.36
CA ALA A 228 -31.46 10.86 2.60
C ALA A 228 -32.72 11.73 2.68
N VAL A 229 -32.53 13.04 2.54
CA VAL A 229 -33.63 14.01 2.41
C VAL A 229 -33.42 14.73 1.09
N HIS A 230 -34.20 14.37 0.08
CA HIS A 230 -34.06 14.88 -1.27
C HIS A 230 -34.98 16.07 -1.48
N THR A 231 -34.43 17.23 -1.81
CA THR A 231 -35.22 18.44 -2.11
C THR A 231 -35.19 18.73 -3.60
N LEU A 232 -36.36 18.82 -4.24
CA LEU A 232 -36.49 19.17 -5.65
C LEU A 232 -36.60 20.70 -5.84
N ALA A 233 -36.43 21.16 -7.07
CA ALA A 233 -36.47 22.58 -7.44
C ALA A 233 -37.84 23.23 -7.17
N ASP A 234 -38.92 22.45 -7.15
CA ASP A 234 -40.27 22.90 -6.79
C ASP A 234 -40.47 23.10 -5.26
N GLY A 235 -39.44 22.78 -4.46
CA GLY A 235 -39.45 22.86 -3.01
C GLY A 235 -40.04 21.64 -2.31
N SER A 236 -40.46 20.60 -3.04
CA SER A 236 -40.90 19.34 -2.45
C SER A 236 -39.72 18.61 -1.80
N VAL A 237 -39.98 18.01 -0.64
CA VAL A 237 -38.98 17.34 0.18
C VAL A 237 -39.38 15.88 0.36
N HIS A 238 -38.49 14.97 -0.01
CA HIS A 238 -38.74 13.54 -0.05
C HIS A 238 -37.74 12.82 0.85
N PRO A 239 -38.19 12.28 2.00
CA PRO A 239 -37.38 11.38 2.82
C PRO A 239 -37.18 10.05 2.07
N MET A 240 -35.92 9.65 1.95
CA MET A 240 -35.51 8.39 1.34
C MET A 240 -34.82 7.55 2.40
N THR A 241 -35.32 6.33 2.61
CA THR A 241 -34.68 5.36 3.51
C THR A 241 -34.55 4.05 2.77
N THR A 242 -33.33 3.51 2.72
CA THR A 242 -33.09 2.22 2.08
C THR A 242 -32.15 1.37 2.92
N ASP A 243 -32.52 0.11 3.11
CA ASP A 243 -31.68 -0.91 3.71
C ASP A 243 -31.22 -1.85 2.60
N GLU A 244 -29.91 -1.90 2.37
CA GLU A 244 -29.27 -2.72 1.35
C GLU A 244 -28.55 -3.90 2.00
N VAL A 245 -28.77 -5.10 1.45
CA VAL A 245 -28.02 -6.31 1.79
C VAL A 245 -27.30 -6.82 0.55
N GLY A 246 -25.98 -6.80 0.59
CA GLY A 246 -25.11 -7.37 -0.43
C GLY A 246 -24.59 -8.75 -0.04
N ARG A 247 -24.63 -9.68 -0.97
CA ARG A 247 -24.02 -11.02 -0.86
C ARG A 247 -23.23 -11.30 -2.12
N GLY A 248 -21.98 -11.71 -1.95
CA GLY A 248 -21.10 -11.99 -3.09
C GLY A 248 -20.42 -13.33 -2.94
N ARG A 249 -20.00 -13.91 -4.06
CA ARG A 249 -19.01 -14.98 -4.10
C ARG A 249 -18.02 -14.68 -5.21
N SER A 250 -16.74 -14.75 -4.89
CA SER A 250 -15.69 -14.55 -5.89
C SER A 250 -14.64 -15.64 -5.85
N HIS A 251 -14.01 -15.85 -7.00
CA HIS A 251 -12.84 -16.69 -7.19
C HIS A 251 -11.84 -15.91 -8.04
N THR A 252 -10.68 -15.64 -7.49
CA THR A 252 -9.59 -14.95 -8.19
C THR A 252 -8.38 -15.88 -8.26
N HIS A 253 -7.91 -16.12 -9.47
CA HIS A 253 -6.71 -16.87 -9.78
C HIS A 253 -5.68 -15.90 -10.35
N ASN A 254 -4.53 -15.79 -9.70
CA ASN A 254 -3.40 -15.05 -10.25
C ASN A 254 -2.26 -16.02 -10.49
N PHE A 255 -1.62 -15.89 -11.64
CA PHE A 255 -0.46 -16.70 -12.00
C PHE A 255 0.60 -15.86 -12.66
N ARG A 256 1.86 -16.17 -12.36
CA ARG A 256 3.01 -15.48 -12.91
C ARG A 256 4.11 -16.46 -13.28
N VAL A 257 4.75 -16.19 -14.40
CA VAL A 257 5.94 -16.89 -14.89
C VAL A 257 7.00 -15.87 -15.24
N GLY A 258 8.18 -15.99 -14.65
CA GLY A 258 9.35 -15.16 -14.97
C GLY A 258 10.54 -16.00 -15.38
N ALA A 259 11.28 -15.59 -16.43
CA ALA A 259 12.55 -16.21 -16.84
C ALA A 259 13.64 -15.18 -17.14
N ASP A 260 14.75 -15.21 -16.40
CA ASP A 260 15.91 -14.32 -16.59
C ASP A 260 17.06 -15.14 -17.17
N TYR A 261 17.73 -14.58 -18.17
CA TYR A 261 18.89 -15.19 -18.78
C TYR A 261 20.03 -14.17 -18.95
N ASN A 262 21.16 -14.44 -18.30
CA ASN A 262 22.38 -13.65 -18.41
C ASN A 262 23.19 -14.15 -19.61
N ILE A 263 23.07 -13.48 -20.76
CA ILE A 263 23.76 -13.86 -22.00
C ILE A 263 25.28 -13.80 -21.78
N ALA A 264 25.75 -12.67 -21.25
CA ALA A 264 27.14 -12.39 -20.90
C ALA A 264 27.19 -11.61 -19.58
N LYS A 265 28.40 -11.23 -19.14
CA LYS A 265 28.55 -10.39 -17.94
C LYS A 265 27.77 -9.09 -18.15
N ASP A 266 26.84 -8.80 -17.23
CA ASP A 266 25.99 -7.61 -17.22
C ASP A 266 25.07 -7.43 -18.46
N HIS A 267 24.91 -8.48 -19.29
CA HIS A 267 23.88 -8.57 -20.32
C HIS A 267 22.76 -9.50 -19.85
N GLN A 268 21.57 -8.95 -19.58
CA GLN A 268 20.44 -9.70 -19.06
C GLN A 268 19.21 -9.53 -19.93
N LEU A 269 18.61 -10.65 -20.32
CA LEU A 269 17.27 -10.73 -20.90
C LEU A 269 16.29 -11.17 -19.83
N SER A 270 15.15 -10.48 -19.72
CA SER A 270 14.12 -10.75 -18.71
C SER A 270 12.76 -10.87 -19.39
N PHE A 271 12.12 -12.03 -19.30
CA PHE A 271 10.74 -12.23 -19.74
C PHE A 271 9.78 -12.44 -18.57
N VAL A 272 8.67 -11.72 -18.53
CA VAL A 272 7.61 -11.87 -17.53
C VAL A 272 6.30 -12.09 -18.23
N TYR A 273 5.50 -12.98 -17.67
CA TYR A 273 4.10 -13.10 -18.00
C TYR A 273 3.27 -13.17 -16.72
N ASN A 274 2.20 -12.38 -16.69
CA ASN A 274 1.24 -12.32 -15.60
C ASN A 274 -0.15 -12.55 -16.16
N GLY A 275 -0.88 -13.44 -15.49
CA GLY A 275 -2.24 -13.78 -15.79
C GLY A 275 -3.13 -13.58 -14.57
N GLY A 276 -4.31 -13.03 -14.79
CA GLY A 276 -5.38 -12.91 -13.81
C GLY A 276 -6.67 -13.45 -14.40
N TYR A 277 -7.38 -14.26 -13.61
CA TYR A 277 -8.73 -14.70 -13.93
C TYR A 277 -9.59 -14.55 -12.68
N SER A 278 -10.62 -13.71 -12.76
CA SER A 278 -11.53 -13.48 -11.66
C SER A 278 -12.96 -13.81 -12.09
N THR A 279 -13.73 -14.41 -11.20
CA THR A 279 -15.19 -14.51 -11.35
C THR A 279 -15.84 -13.92 -10.13
N SER A 280 -16.92 -13.19 -10.33
CA SER A 280 -17.73 -12.65 -9.24
C SER A 280 -19.20 -12.90 -9.53
N HIS A 281 -19.93 -13.33 -8.50
CA HIS A 281 -21.38 -13.46 -8.53
C HIS A 281 -21.90 -12.68 -7.34
N ASN A 282 -22.67 -11.64 -7.62
CA ASN A 282 -23.17 -10.72 -6.62
C ASN A 282 -24.69 -10.70 -6.65
N TRP A 283 -25.26 -10.64 -5.46
CA TRP A 283 -26.67 -10.41 -5.24
C TRP A 283 -26.80 -9.24 -4.29
N THR A 284 -27.64 -8.28 -4.66
CA THR A 284 -28.00 -7.15 -3.82
C THR A 284 -29.51 -7.12 -3.70
N GLY A 285 -30.01 -6.98 -2.48
CA GLY A 285 -31.41 -6.68 -2.20
C GLY A 285 -31.52 -5.35 -1.48
N VAL A 286 -32.42 -4.49 -1.95
CA VAL A 286 -32.73 -3.21 -1.31
C VAL A 286 -34.20 -3.19 -0.90
N THR A 287 -34.47 -2.69 0.31
CA THR A 287 -35.82 -2.47 0.83
C THR A 287 -35.96 -1.05 1.38
N GLY A 288 -37.19 -0.55 1.52
CA GLY A 288 -37.47 0.80 2.03
C GLY A 288 -38.26 1.63 1.02
N THR A 289 -37.86 2.88 0.80
CA THR A 289 -38.50 3.78 -0.17
C THR A 289 -38.37 3.28 -1.62
N GLN A 290 -37.30 2.54 -1.93
CA GLN A 290 -37.20 1.71 -3.12
C GLN A 290 -37.08 0.24 -2.72
N VAL A 291 -37.61 -0.64 -3.55
CA VAL A 291 -37.42 -2.09 -3.41
C VAL A 291 -36.76 -2.58 -4.68
N SER A 292 -35.61 -3.22 -4.56
CA SER A 292 -34.90 -3.75 -5.72
C SER A 292 -34.20 -5.06 -5.42
N THR A 293 -33.98 -5.83 -6.48
CA THR A 293 -33.07 -6.97 -6.47
C THR A 293 -32.16 -6.86 -7.67
N THR A 294 -30.88 -7.12 -7.45
CA THR A 294 -29.86 -7.09 -8.50
C THR A 294 -29.05 -8.36 -8.42
N HIS A 295 -28.97 -9.08 -9.53
CA HIS A 295 -28.06 -10.21 -9.71
C HIS A 295 -27.03 -9.79 -10.75
N GLY A 296 -25.76 -9.83 -10.37
CA GLY A 296 -24.66 -9.45 -11.27
C GLY A 296 -23.62 -10.53 -11.33
N ASN A 297 -23.15 -10.85 -12.53
CA ASN A 297 -22.03 -11.75 -12.74
C ASN A 297 -20.94 -11.01 -13.51
N SER A 298 -19.68 -11.26 -13.17
CA SER A 298 -18.53 -10.75 -13.91
C SER A 298 -17.47 -11.81 -14.06
N THR A 299 -16.74 -11.74 -15.18
CA THR A 299 -15.58 -12.59 -15.42
C THR A 299 -14.45 -11.78 -16.03
N ASP A 300 -13.37 -11.61 -15.26
CA ASP A 300 -12.28 -10.71 -15.63
C ASP A 300 -11.07 -11.52 -16.06
N TRP A 301 -10.47 -11.11 -17.18
CA TRP A 301 -9.29 -11.70 -17.75
C TRP A 301 -8.22 -10.63 -17.89
N LEU A 302 -7.06 -10.86 -17.28
CA LEU A 302 -5.88 -10.02 -17.43
C LEU A 302 -4.74 -10.86 -17.98
N HIS A 303 -4.14 -10.42 -19.07
CA HIS A 303 -2.91 -10.99 -19.62
C HIS A 303 -1.90 -9.87 -19.81
N ASN A 304 -0.72 -10.03 -19.24
CA ASN A 304 0.38 -9.10 -19.44
C ASN A 304 1.67 -9.86 -19.75
N GLY A 305 2.35 -9.45 -20.82
CA GLY A 305 3.64 -9.98 -21.22
C GLY A 305 4.65 -8.85 -21.35
N ARG A 306 5.82 -9.01 -20.74
CA ARG A 306 6.89 -8.01 -20.73
C ARG A 306 8.24 -8.62 -21.03
N LEU A 307 9.00 -7.94 -21.89
CA LEU A 307 10.35 -8.31 -22.28
C LEU A 307 11.29 -7.13 -22.03
N ASP A 308 12.33 -7.35 -21.23
CA ASP A 308 13.37 -6.37 -20.95
C ASP A 308 14.74 -6.86 -21.39
N TYR A 309 15.55 -5.94 -21.90
CA TYR A 309 16.96 -6.14 -22.17
C TYR A 309 17.79 -5.07 -21.48
N ARG A 310 18.81 -5.51 -20.72
CA ARG A 310 19.76 -4.66 -20.03
C ARG A 310 21.18 -4.96 -20.50
N THR A 311 21.96 -3.90 -20.67
CA THR A 311 23.37 -3.95 -21.09
C THR A 311 24.33 -3.46 -19.99
N PRO A 312 25.63 -3.80 -20.06
CA PRO A 312 26.66 -3.30 -19.16
C PRO A 312 26.86 -1.78 -19.20
N PHE A 313 26.60 -1.16 -20.36
CA PHE A 313 26.85 0.27 -20.58
C PHE A 313 25.64 1.14 -20.24
N GLY A 314 24.67 0.61 -19.49
CA GLY A 314 23.56 1.39 -18.94
C GLY A 314 22.29 1.42 -19.79
N LEU A 315 22.30 0.85 -21.01
CA LEU A 315 21.09 0.77 -21.84
C LEU A 315 20.09 -0.23 -21.26
N LYS A 316 18.83 0.22 -21.17
CA LYS A 316 17.66 -0.59 -20.84
C LYS A 316 16.60 -0.36 -21.92
N ALA A 317 16.15 -1.43 -22.56
CA ALA A 317 15.07 -1.39 -23.54
C ALA A 317 14.04 -2.44 -23.18
N GLY A 318 12.76 -2.15 -23.43
CA GLY A 318 11.73 -3.15 -23.22
C GLY A 318 10.41 -2.84 -23.90
N ALA A 319 9.60 -3.89 -24.00
CA ALA A 319 8.26 -3.86 -24.56
C ALA A 319 7.31 -4.62 -23.64
N GLU A 320 6.11 -4.10 -23.49
CA GLU A 320 5.06 -4.64 -22.65
C GLU A 320 3.72 -4.61 -23.41
N LEU A 321 3.01 -5.73 -23.36
CA LEU A 321 1.65 -5.90 -23.85
C LEU A 321 0.75 -6.17 -22.65
N THR A 322 -0.37 -5.44 -22.56
CA THR A 322 -1.46 -5.73 -21.63
C THR A 322 -2.76 -5.93 -22.40
N TYR A 323 -3.45 -7.01 -22.12
CA TYR A 323 -4.82 -7.27 -22.55
C TYR A 323 -5.69 -7.45 -21.32
N TYR A 324 -6.76 -6.67 -21.23
CA TYR A 324 -7.77 -6.77 -20.20
C TYR A 324 -9.15 -6.93 -20.83
N ARG A 325 -9.94 -7.86 -20.32
CA ARG A 325 -11.32 -8.09 -20.74
C ARG A 325 -12.18 -8.43 -19.54
N SER A 326 -13.22 -7.64 -19.30
CA SER A 326 -14.14 -7.78 -18.16
C SER A 326 -15.58 -7.73 -18.64
N PRO A 327 -16.12 -8.82 -19.22
CA PRO A 327 -17.54 -8.97 -19.43
C PRO A 327 -18.30 -9.10 -18.10
N SER A 328 -19.44 -8.44 -18.03
CA SER A 328 -20.42 -8.63 -16.98
C SER A 328 -21.84 -8.62 -17.52
N ASP A 329 -22.71 -9.22 -16.72
CA ASP A 329 -24.14 -9.16 -16.89
C ASP A 329 -24.81 -8.75 -15.58
N GLN A 330 -25.94 -8.05 -15.70
CA GLN A 330 -26.74 -7.62 -14.57
C GLN A 330 -28.23 -7.77 -14.87
N LEU A 331 -28.93 -8.53 -14.05
CA LEU A 331 -30.39 -8.53 -13.99
C LEU A 331 -30.83 -7.66 -12.82
N LEU A 332 -31.56 -6.59 -13.10
CA LEU A 332 -32.09 -5.68 -12.10
C LEU A 332 -33.61 -5.64 -12.21
N HIS A 333 -34.26 -5.83 -11.07
CA HIS A 333 -35.68 -5.53 -10.87
C HIS A 333 -35.79 -4.47 -9.80
N SER A 334 -36.46 -3.37 -10.08
CA SER A 334 -36.54 -2.25 -9.14
C SER A 334 -37.87 -1.55 -9.25
N ARG A 335 -38.44 -1.20 -8.10
CA ARG A 335 -39.62 -0.37 -8.00
C ARG A 335 -39.42 0.74 -6.99
N MET A 336 -39.80 1.95 -7.38
CA MET A 336 -39.80 3.12 -6.52
C MET A 336 -41.06 3.92 -6.81
N GLN A 337 -41.89 4.13 -5.79
CA GLN A 337 -43.22 4.73 -5.96
C GLN A 337 -44.05 3.96 -7.02
N ASP A 338 -44.50 4.64 -8.07
CA ASP A 338 -45.26 4.05 -9.19
C ASP A 338 -44.38 3.74 -10.41
N GLU A 339 -43.06 3.94 -10.31
CA GLU A 339 -42.10 3.67 -11.38
C GLU A 339 -41.41 2.31 -11.18
N GLU A 340 -41.40 1.51 -12.25
CA GLU A 340 -40.67 0.25 -12.35
C GLU A 340 -39.49 0.41 -13.30
N LEU A 341 -38.34 -0.13 -12.92
CA LEU A 341 -37.10 -0.12 -13.68
C LEU A 341 -36.55 -1.55 -13.69
N ASP A 342 -36.90 -2.28 -14.73
CA ASP A 342 -36.54 -3.68 -14.90
C ASP A 342 -35.72 -3.81 -16.19
N PHE A 343 -34.54 -4.41 -16.09
CA PHE A 343 -33.68 -4.63 -17.25
C PHE A 343 -32.69 -5.77 -17.01
N TYR A 344 -32.25 -6.35 -18.13
CA TYR A 344 -31.04 -7.14 -18.21
C TYR A 344 -29.96 -6.35 -18.95
N THR A 345 -28.76 -6.27 -18.40
CA THR A 345 -27.62 -5.55 -19.02
C THR A 345 -26.53 -6.53 -19.37
N GLU A 346 -25.90 -6.33 -20.52
CA GLU A 346 -24.61 -6.92 -20.85
C GLU A 346 -23.60 -5.82 -21.11
N ASP A 347 -22.47 -5.86 -20.43
CA ASP A 347 -21.41 -4.90 -20.59
C ASP A 347 -20.05 -5.59 -20.66
N CYS A 348 -19.06 -4.89 -21.22
CA CYS A 348 -17.71 -5.41 -21.31
C CYS A 348 -16.71 -4.29 -21.46
N GLN A 349 -15.78 -4.21 -20.52
CA GLN A 349 -14.57 -3.41 -20.70
C GLN A 349 -13.51 -4.24 -21.43
N ARG A 350 -12.97 -3.73 -22.56
CA ARG A 350 -11.89 -4.41 -23.28
C ARG A 350 -10.77 -3.47 -23.68
N ILE A 351 -9.61 -3.66 -23.07
CA ILE A 351 -8.44 -2.81 -23.24
C ILE A 351 -7.28 -3.60 -23.83
N ASN A 352 -6.65 -3.03 -24.87
CA ASN A 352 -5.39 -3.50 -25.42
C ASN A 352 -4.36 -2.38 -25.30
N ARG A 353 -3.27 -2.59 -24.56
CA ARG A 353 -2.23 -1.58 -24.33
C ARG A 353 -0.86 -2.11 -24.70
N TRP A 354 -0.09 -1.27 -25.38
CA TRP A 354 1.34 -1.47 -25.63
C TRP A 354 2.13 -0.35 -24.96
N LYS A 355 3.21 -0.72 -24.28
CA LYS A 355 4.21 0.21 -23.71
C LYS A 355 5.59 -0.19 -24.22
N PHE A 356 6.32 0.79 -24.72
CA PHE A 356 7.70 0.65 -25.17
C PHE A 356 8.54 1.65 -24.40
N PHE A 357 9.72 1.22 -23.93
CA PHE A 357 10.63 2.13 -23.25
C PHE A 357 12.06 1.92 -23.71
N LEU A 358 12.80 3.02 -23.72
CA LEU A 358 14.23 3.08 -23.94
C LEU A 358 14.84 4.03 -22.91
N ALA A 359 15.81 3.57 -22.14
CA ALA A 359 16.48 4.34 -21.11
C ALA A 359 17.98 4.10 -21.15
N GLN A 360 18.75 5.15 -20.86
CA GLN A 360 20.20 5.12 -20.87
C GLN A 360 20.74 5.81 -19.62
N GLU A 361 21.74 5.19 -19.00
CA GLU A 361 22.45 5.73 -17.84
C GLU A 361 23.95 5.83 -18.16
N HIS A 362 24.56 6.96 -17.84
CA HIS A 362 26.00 7.19 -18.00
C HIS A 362 26.60 7.73 -16.71
N SER A 363 27.66 7.08 -16.22
CA SER A 363 28.50 7.68 -15.18
C SER A 363 29.63 8.47 -15.85
N LEU A 364 29.67 9.78 -15.60
CA LEU A 364 30.67 10.69 -16.18
C LEU A 364 31.92 10.82 -15.31
N GLY A 365 31.99 10.10 -14.20
CA GLY A 365 33.06 10.21 -13.20
C GLY A 365 32.91 11.44 -12.32
N LYS A 366 33.78 11.56 -11.30
CA LYS A 366 33.75 12.65 -10.29
C LYS A 366 32.37 12.83 -9.62
N GLY A 367 31.62 11.73 -9.46
CA GLY A 367 30.31 11.71 -8.82
C GLY A 367 29.16 12.27 -9.67
N TRP A 368 29.35 12.48 -10.97
CA TRP A 368 28.28 12.82 -11.92
C TRP A 368 27.71 11.59 -12.60
N ASP A 369 26.38 11.48 -12.58
CA ASP A 369 25.63 10.49 -13.35
C ASP A 369 24.57 11.20 -14.19
N LEU A 370 24.42 10.81 -15.46
CA LEU A 370 23.36 11.27 -16.37
C LEU A 370 22.37 10.13 -16.64
N ASN A 371 21.09 10.48 -16.74
CA ASN A 371 20.04 9.57 -17.17
C ASN A 371 19.11 10.26 -18.16
N TYR A 372 18.66 9.51 -19.17
CA TYR A 372 17.67 9.99 -20.13
C TYR A 372 16.95 8.81 -20.78
N GLY A 373 15.75 9.06 -21.27
CA GLY A 373 14.96 8.02 -21.90
C GLY A 373 13.67 8.52 -22.51
N ALA A 374 12.99 7.59 -23.17
CA ALA A 374 11.68 7.81 -23.78
C ALA A 374 10.78 6.61 -23.48
N ILE A 375 9.50 6.90 -23.25
CA ILE A 375 8.43 5.94 -23.03
C ILE A 375 7.30 6.29 -24.00
N TYR A 376 6.84 5.30 -24.75
CA TYR A 376 5.67 5.42 -25.60
C TYR A 376 4.61 4.40 -25.19
N THR A 377 3.42 4.88 -24.88
CA THR A 377 2.27 4.05 -24.51
C THR A 377 1.14 4.31 -25.49
N THR A 378 0.51 3.25 -25.99
CA THR A 378 -0.74 3.36 -26.74
C THR A 378 -1.75 2.33 -26.25
N SER A 379 -2.98 2.75 -26.05
CA SER A 379 -4.08 1.88 -25.68
C SER A 379 -5.26 2.03 -26.64
N ILE A 380 -5.96 0.92 -26.85
CA ILE A 380 -7.23 0.85 -27.55
C ILE A 380 -8.23 0.28 -26.57
N ASP A 381 -9.22 1.10 -26.25
CA ASP A 381 -10.41 0.74 -25.50
C ASP A 381 -11.53 0.45 -26.50
N ASN A 382 -12.18 -0.71 -26.37
CA ASN A 382 -13.29 -1.13 -27.22
C ASN A 382 -14.40 -1.75 -26.37
N SER A 383 -15.02 -0.90 -25.55
CA SER A 383 -15.99 -1.23 -24.52
C SER A 383 -17.44 -0.99 -24.96
N TYR A 384 -18.38 -1.69 -24.33
CA TYR A 384 -19.81 -1.55 -24.61
C TYR A 384 -20.67 -1.84 -23.38
N GLN A 385 -21.90 -1.36 -23.41
CA GLN A 385 -22.99 -1.64 -22.45
C GLN A 385 -24.31 -1.63 -23.22
N TYR A 386 -25.08 -2.72 -23.13
CA TYR A 386 -26.39 -2.84 -23.78
C TYR A 386 -27.45 -3.31 -22.80
N TYR A 387 -28.64 -2.73 -22.91
CA TYR A 387 -29.82 -3.06 -22.13
C TYR A 387 -30.82 -3.87 -22.94
N TYR A 388 -31.46 -4.82 -22.28
CA TYR A 388 -32.45 -5.73 -22.83
C TYR A 388 -33.64 -5.82 -21.88
N ASP A 389 -34.80 -6.03 -22.47
CA ASP A 389 -36.02 -6.34 -21.73
C ASP A 389 -35.91 -7.77 -21.18
N PRO A 390 -36.12 -7.98 -19.87
CA PRO A 390 -35.88 -9.28 -19.24
C PRO A 390 -36.93 -10.33 -19.60
N GLU A 391 -38.12 -9.93 -20.06
CA GLU A 391 -39.21 -10.86 -20.42
C GLU A 391 -39.15 -11.29 -21.89
N THR A 392 -38.96 -10.32 -22.78
CA THR A 392 -38.99 -10.51 -24.23
C THR A 392 -37.60 -10.80 -24.80
N GLY A 393 -36.53 -10.40 -24.11
CA GLY A 393 -35.15 -10.49 -24.59
C GLY A 393 -34.82 -9.49 -25.72
N GLU A 394 -35.75 -8.59 -26.05
CA GLU A 394 -35.51 -7.55 -27.05
C GLU A 394 -34.54 -6.50 -26.50
N GLN A 395 -33.62 -6.04 -27.34
CA GLN A 395 -32.71 -4.97 -26.97
C GLN A 395 -33.50 -3.67 -26.79
N LEU A 396 -33.43 -3.08 -25.60
CA LEU A 396 -34.09 -1.82 -25.30
C LEU A 396 -33.39 -0.72 -26.11
N THR A 397 -34.17 -0.03 -26.93
CA THR A 397 -33.68 1.11 -27.72
C THR A 397 -33.85 2.38 -26.90
N SER A 398 -32.86 3.27 -26.99
CA SER A 398 -32.58 4.37 -26.06
C SER A 398 -33.83 5.13 -25.59
N SER A 399 -34.28 4.87 -24.36
CA SER A 399 -35.16 5.77 -23.61
C SER A 399 -34.33 6.74 -22.78
N ASP A 400 -34.91 7.83 -22.28
CA ASP A 400 -34.19 8.83 -21.46
C ASP A 400 -33.54 8.23 -20.19
N ALA A 401 -33.97 7.04 -19.76
CA ALA A 401 -33.35 6.29 -18.68
C ALA A 401 -32.25 5.33 -19.18
N LEU A 402 -32.55 4.44 -20.13
CA LEU A 402 -31.64 3.36 -20.53
C LEU A 402 -30.88 3.70 -21.83
N SER A 403 -29.63 4.15 -21.69
CA SER A 403 -28.77 4.50 -22.83
C SER A 403 -27.77 3.39 -23.16
N ASN A 404 -27.97 2.71 -24.29
CA ASN A 404 -26.97 1.81 -24.86
C ASN A 404 -25.69 2.57 -25.23
N MET A 405 -24.54 1.94 -25.00
CA MET A 405 -23.23 2.55 -25.20
C MET A 405 -22.27 1.60 -25.91
N LYS A 406 -21.56 2.11 -26.91
CA LYS A 406 -20.45 1.41 -27.58
C LYS A 406 -19.38 2.43 -27.92
N SER A 407 -18.15 2.16 -27.49
CA SER A 407 -17.05 3.09 -27.65
C SER A 407 -15.82 2.40 -28.17
N ARG A 408 -15.09 3.10 -29.04
CA ARG A 408 -13.77 2.71 -29.46
C ARG A 408 -12.84 3.91 -29.36
N ARG A 409 -12.01 3.94 -28.33
CA ARG A 409 -11.10 5.06 -28.05
C ARG A 409 -9.66 4.63 -28.20
N ARG A 410 -8.87 5.52 -28.78
CA ARG A 410 -7.41 5.37 -28.84
C ARG A 410 -6.77 6.45 -28.01
N GLU A 411 -5.89 6.03 -27.12
CA GLU A 411 -5.06 6.92 -26.31
C GLU A 411 -3.59 6.69 -26.65
N GLN A 412 -2.83 7.78 -26.64
CA GLN A 412 -1.39 7.79 -26.91
C GLN A 412 -0.68 8.74 -25.94
N THR A 413 0.42 8.27 -25.37
CA THR A 413 1.29 9.05 -24.50
C THR A 413 2.73 8.92 -24.95
N TRP A 414 3.38 10.05 -25.22
CA TRP A 414 4.84 10.13 -25.38
C TRP A 414 5.42 10.81 -24.16
N ASN A 415 6.37 10.18 -23.48
CA ASN A 415 7.05 10.76 -22.33
C ASN A 415 8.56 10.70 -22.58
N ILE A 416 9.22 11.86 -22.58
CA ILE A 416 10.67 11.98 -22.77
C ILE A 416 11.23 12.64 -21.52
N TYR A 417 12.30 12.08 -20.97
CA TYR A 417 12.93 12.61 -19.78
C TYR A 417 14.44 12.67 -19.88
N ALA A 418 15.02 13.62 -19.15
CA ALA A 418 16.44 13.71 -18.92
C ALA A 418 16.72 14.23 -17.50
N GLY A 419 17.82 13.79 -16.92
CA GLY A 419 18.23 14.19 -15.58
C GLY A 419 19.69 13.90 -15.29
N PHE A 420 20.15 14.45 -14.18
CA PHE A 420 21.49 14.23 -13.66
C PHE A 420 21.44 14.03 -12.15
N SER A 421 22.47 13.36 -11.63
CA SER A 421 22.73 13.32 -10.19
C SER A 421 24.19 13.64 -9.91
N LYS A 422 24.43 14.28 -8.76
CA LYS A 422 25.75 14.70 -8.31
C LYS A 422 25.91 14.54 -6.81
N SER A 423 27.01 13.91 -6.40
CA SER A 423 27.44 13.88 -5.00
C SER A 423 28.56 14.91 -4.78
N PHE A 424 28.33 15.88 -3.90
CA PHE A 424 29.29 16.90 -3.48
C PHE A 424 29.97 16.46 -2.18
N GLY A 425 30.99 15.61 -2.30
CA GLY A 425 31.60 14.92 -1.15
C GLY A 425 30.62 13.96 -0.47
N ASP A 426 30.81 13.72 0.82
CA ASP A 426 30.01 12.75 1.58
C ASP A 426 28.75 13.35 2.23
N LYS A 427 28.60 14.68 2.18
CA LYS A 427 27.57 15.41 2.95
C LYS A 427 26.40 15.91 2.12
N LEU A 428 26.53 16.05 0.81
CA LEU A 428 25.50 16.67 -0.02
C LEU A 428 25.34 15.90 -1.33
N ALA A 429 24.11 15.55 -1.68
CA ALA A 429 23.78 14.93 -2.96
C ALA A 429 22.55 15.58 -3.58
N LEU A 430 22.63 15.88 -4.87
CA LEU A 430 21.55 16.44 -5.69
C LEU A 430 21.19 15.45 -6.79
N ASP A 431 19.90 15.25 -7.03
CA ASP A 431 19.35 14.55 -8.18
C ASP A 431 18.24 15.43 -8.77
N ALA A 432 18.29 15.68 -10.06
CA ALA A 432 17.32 16.53 -10.75
C ALA A 432 17.00 15.96 -12.12
N SER A 433 15.72 15.93 -12.47
CA SER A 433 15.25 15.49 -13.78
C SER A 433 14.04 16.29 -14.23
N LEU A 434 13.83 16.33 -15.54
CA LEU A 434 12.65 16.90 -16.17
C LEU A 434 12.09 15.86 -17.14
N ALA A 435 10.80 15.58 -17.02
CA ALA A 435 10.06 14.84 -18.03
C ALA A 435 9.08 15.77 -18.74
N VAL A 436 8.91 15.54 -20.03
CA VAL A 436 7.93 16.22 -20.89
C VAL A 436 7.05 15.16 -21.50
N GLU A 437 5.74 15.36 -21.40
CA GLU A 437 4.76 14.38 -21.86
C GLU A 437 3.77 15.01 -22.83
N HIS A 438 3.51 14.30 -23.92
CA HIS A 438 2.41 14.57 -24.83
C HIS A 438 1.33 13.54 -24.63
N TYR A 439 0.15 13.98 -24.18
CA TYR A 439 -1.01 13.13 -23.96
C TYR A 439 -2.10 13.43 -24.98
N LYS A 440 -2.52 12.39 -25.71
CA LYS A 440 -3.51 12.50 -26.79
C LYS A 440 -4.61 11.45 -26.65
N THR A 441 -5.85 11.92 -26.63
CA THR A 441 -7.09 11.12 -26.71
C THR A 441 -7.99 11.71 -27.81
N PRO A 442 -9.20 11.17 -28.03
CA PRO A 442 -10.17 11.81 -28.93
C PRO A 442 -10.62 13.21 -28.46
N VAL A 443 -10.56 13.49 -27.16
CA VAL A 443 -11.05 14.74 -26.55
C VAL A 443 -9.91 15.69 -26.16
N TRP A 444 -8.75 15.14 -25.79
CA TRP A 444 -7.63 15.90 -25.23
C TRP A 444 -6.36 15.81 -26.08
N ASN A 445 -5.63 16.91 -26.18
CA ASN A 445 -4.32 16.99 -26.84
C ASN A 445 -3.46 18.01 -26.11
N GLN A 446 -2.62 17.56 -25.19
CA GLN A 446 -1.92 18.45 -24.26
C GLN A 446 -0.46 18.06 -24.03
N TRP A 447 0.34 19.05 -23.65
CA TRP A 447 1.74 18.90 -23.25
C TRP A 447 1.89 19.30 -21.78
N ASP A 448 2.51 18.42 -21.00
CA ASP A 448 2.70 18.58 -19.57
C ASP A 448 4.19 18.42 -19.21
N TRP A 449 4.62 19.10 -18.14
CA TRP A 449 6.02 19.16 -17.70
C TRP A 449 6.13 18.68 -16.26
N TYR A 450 7.06 17.77 -16.00
CA TYR A 450 7.22 17.14 -14.69
C TYR A 450 8.64 17.32 -14.16
N PRO A 451 8.92 18.42 -13.44
CA PRO A 451 10.20 18.61 -12.76
C PRO A 451 10.29 17.77 -11.49
N ILE A 452 11.43 17.11 -11.31
CA ILE A 452 11.78 16.37 -10.10
C ILE A 452 13.11 16.89 -9.59
N VAL A 453 13.18 17.23 -8.31
CA VAL A 453 14.42 17.65 -7.64
C VAL A 453 14.50 16.98 -6.27
N ASN A 454 15.63 16.36 -5.97
CA ASN A 454 15.91 15.72 -4.70
C ASN A 454 17.26 16.20 -4.16
N LEU A 455 17.25 16.87 -3.01
CA LEU A 455 18.43 17.34 -2.30
C LEU A 455 18.56 16.58 -0.98
N ASN A 456 19.71 15.94 -0.77
CA ASN A 456 20.03 15.22 0.45
C ASN A 456 21.23 15.86 1.13
N TYR A 457 21.09 16.24 2.39
CA TYR A 457 22.12 16.81 3.24
C TYR A 457 22.36 15.95 4.49
N MET A 458 23.59 15.53 4.71
CA MET A 458 24.04 14.68 5.81
C MET A 458 25.05 15.46 6.68
N PRO A 459 24.58 16.34 7.60
CA PRO A 459 25.47 17.19 8.38
C PRO A 459 26.41 16.40 9.30
N ALA A 460 25.91 15.29 9.86
CA ALA A 460 26.61 14.41 10.78
C ALA A 460 26.09 12.95 10.65
N PRO A 461 26.86 11.93 11.09
CA PRO A 461 26.39 10.55 11.11
C PRO A 461 25.04 10.40 11.83
N GLY A 462 24.08 9.77 11.15
CA GLY A 462 22.73 9.57 11.66
C GLY A 462 21.80 10.79 11.59
N HIS A 463 22.25 11.91 11.00
CA HIS A 463 21.39 13.05 10.67
C HIS A 463 21.27 13.19 9.16
N ILE A 464 20.03 13.21 8.66
CA ILE A 464 19.75 13.34 7.24
C ILE A 464 18.62 14.35 7.08
N LEU A 465 18.83 15.39 6.29
CA LEU A 465 17.81 16.31 5.83
C LEU A 465 17.62 16.09 4.34
N GLN A 466 16.40 15.78 3.91
CA GLN A 466 16.04 15.63 2.52
C GLN A 466 14.98 16.66 2.17
N LEU A 467 15.17 17.33 1.03
CA LEU A 467 14.18 18.19 0.39
C LEU A 467 13.87 17.61 -0.99
N SER A 468 12.59 17.36 -1.27
CA SER A 468 12.13 16.80 -2.54
C SER A 468 11.01 17.64 -3.14
N LEU A 469 11.14 17.94 -4.42
CA LEU A 469 10.08 18.44 -5.28
C LEU A 469 9.72 17.32 -6.26
N SER A 470 8.46 16.91 -6.26
CA SER A 470 7.89 15.92 -7.18
C SER A 470 6.76 16.54 -7.97
N SER A 471 6.57 15.99 -9.16
CA SER A 471 5.38 16.25 -9.97
C SER A 471 4.91 14.94 -10.60
N ASP A 472 3.61 14.70 -10.56
CA ASP A 472 2.97 13.49 -11.05
C ASP A 472 1.69 13.81 -11.83
N LYS A 473 1.07 12.80 -12.41
CA LYS A 473 -0.19 12.83 -13.14
C LYS A 473 -0.93 11.53 -12.94
N ASP A 474 -2.19 11.66 -12.56
CA ASP A 474 -3.13 10.55 -12.44
C ASP A 474 -4.10 10.57 -13.60
N TYR A 475 -4.30 9.42 -14.24
CA TYR A 475 -5.13 9.31 -15.45
C TYR A 475 -6.51 8.74 -15.10
N PRO A 476 -7.59 9.26 -15.69
CA PRO A 476 -8.93 8.73 -15.44
C PRO A 476 -9.05 7.26 -15.82
N ASP A 477 -9.87 6.51 -15.06
CA ASP A 477 -10.22 5.13 -15.38
C ASP A 477 -10.84 5.01 -16.77
N TYR A 478 -10.62 3.89 -17.46
CA TYR A 478 -11.18 3.69 -18.80
C TYR A 478 -12.71 3.68 -18.79
N TRP A 479 -13.34 3.06 -17.79
CA TRP A 479 -14.81 3.09 -17.69
C TRP A 479 -15.33 4.49 -17.35
N ALA A 480 -14.65 5.21 -16.45
CA ALA A 480 -15.10 6.52 -15.98
C ALA A 480 -15.17 7.57 -17.10
N VAL A 481 -14.43 7.39 -18.20
CA VAL A 481 -14.51 8.28 -19.37
C VAL A 481 -15.60 7.88 -20.37
N GLN A 482 -16.28 6.75 -20.22
CA GLN A 482 -17.36 6.40 -21.13
C GLN A 482 -18.57 7.32 -20.93
N ASP A 483 -19.43 7.40 -21.95
CA ASP A 483 -20.72 8.08 -21.86
C ASP A 483 -21.80 7.03 -21.61
N ALA A 484 -21.74 6.40 -20.44
CA ALA A 484 -22.66 5.35 -20.02
C ALA A 484 -23.30 5.75 -18.69
N VAL A 485 -24.58 5.43 -18.55
CA VAL A 485 -25.31 5.48 -17.29
C VAL A 485 -25.53 4.04 -16.84
N SER A 486 -25.17 3.74 -15.59
CA SER A 486 -25.42 2.44 -14.95
C SER A 486 -26.21 2.65 -13.65
N TYR A 487 -26.84 1.62 -13.10
CA TYR A 487 -27.73 1.74 -11.93
C TYR A 487 -27.23 0.91 -10.77
N ILE A 488 -27.22 1.51 -9.57
CA ILE A 488 -26.70 0.90 -8.35
C ILE A 488 -27.84 0.75 -7.35
N GLY A 489 -28.21 -0.49 -7.03
CA GLY A 489 -29.22 -0.76 -5.99
C GLY A 489 -30.65 -0.32 -6.33
N GLY A 490 -30.94 0.14 -7.56
CA GLY A 490 -32.28 0.49 -8.03
C GLY A 490 -32.34 1.81 -8.79
N GLY A 491 -33.56 2.31 -9.03
CA GLY A 491 -33.83 3.52 -9.80
C GLY A 491 -33.40 4.83 -9.14
N TYR A 492 -33.20 4.86 -7.80
CA TYR A 492 -32.81 6.08 -7.09
C TYR A 492 -31.33 6.44 -7.23
N SER A 493 -30.45 5.53 -7.66
CA SER A 493 -29.00 5.76 -7.68
C SER A 493 -28.39 5.39 -9.03
N GLU A 494 -27.84 6.39 -9.71
CA GLU A 494 -27.25 6.29 -11.04
C GLU A 494 -25.75 6.56 -10.99
N LEU A 495 -24.97 5.80 -11.76
CA LEU A 495 -23.56 6.02 -12.01
C LEU A 495 -23.38 6.58 -13.41
N HIS A 496 -22.90 7.81 -13.50
CA HIS A 496 -22.70 8.51 -14.76
C HIS A 496 -21.21 8.53 -15.11
N GLY A 497 -20.90 8.09 -16.32
CA GLY A 497 -19.58 8.33 -16.91
C GLY A 497 -19.35 9.81 -17.28
N ASN A 498 -18.09 10.16 -17.51
CA ASN A 498 -17.68 11.52 -17.82
C ASN A 498 -16.59 11.54 -18.92
N PRO A 499 -16.99 11.68 -20.20
CA PRO A 499 -16.06 11.74 -21.33
C PRO A 499 -15.06 12.91 -21.31
N LEU A 500 -15.35 13.95 -20.53
CA LEU A 500 -14.56 15.16 -20.41
C LEU A 500 -13.56 15.12 -19.24
N LEU A 501 -13.35 13.96 -18.60
CA LEU A 501 -12.34 13.87 -17.55
C LEU A 501 -10.95 14.19 -18.10
N LYS A 502 -10.24 15.04 -17.36
CA LYS A 502 -8.83 15.34 -17.56
C LYS A 502 -8.00 14.52 -16.59
N PRO A 503 -6.75 14.20 -16.94
CA PRO A 503 -5.80 13.71 -15.96
C PRO A 503 -5.53 14.77 -14.88
N ALA A 504 -5.50 14.34 -13.62
CA ALA A 504 -5.13 15.19 -12.50
C ALA A 504 -3.61 15.39 -12.47
N GLN A 505 -3.14 16.59 -12.11
CA GLN A 505 -1.71 16.91 -12.02
C GLN A 505 -1.32 17.19 -10.58
N GLU A 506 -0.36 16.44 -10.06
CA GLU A 506 0.06 16.55 -8.66
C GLU A 506 1.42 17.21 -8.55
N TYR A 507 1.56 18.17 -7.63
CA TYR A 507 2.82 18.84 -7.33
C TYR A 507 3.06 18.79 -5.84
N GLU A 508 4.21 18.26 -5.45
CA GLU A 508 4.52 18.06 -4.05
C GLU A 508 5.89 18.60 -3.68
N LEU A 509 5.92 19.40 -2.62
CA LEU A 509 7.13 19.79 -1.92
C LEU A 509 7.17 19.09 -0.56
N LYS A 510 8.23 18.34 -0.28
CA LYS A 510 8.39 17.58 0.96
C LYS A 510 9.78 17.76 1.55
N MET A 511 9.81 17.93 2.86
CA MET A 511 11.01 17.97 3.68
C MET A 511 10.95 16.82 4.68
N THR A 512 12.02 16.03 4.75
CA THR A 512 12.15 14.92 5.69
C THR A 512 13.46 15.05 6.46
N TYR A 513 13.37 15.03 7.78
CA TYR A 513 14.50 15.00 8.69
C TYR A 513 14.56 13.67 9.44
N ILE A 514 15.66 12.95 9.28
CA ILE A 514 15.96 11.73 10.01
C ILE A 514 17.00 12.04 11.08
N LEU A 515 16.60 11.88 12.33
CA LEU A 515 17.40 12.13 13.51
C LEU A 515 17.86 10.80 14.13
N LYS A 516 19.16 10.69 14.42
CA LYS A 516 19.80 9.48 14.98
C LYS A 516 19.52 8.19 14.18
N SER A 517 19.36 8.30 12.86
CA SER A 517 18.98 7.19 11.95
C SER A 517 17.65 6.50 12.31
N LYS A 518 16.81 7.11 13.15
CA LYS A 518 15.68 6.42 13.79
C LYS A 518 14.40 7.24 13.81
N TYR A 519 14.48 8.48 14.28
CA TYR A 519 13.32 9.36 14.38
C TYR A 519 13.11 10.09 13.06
N ILE A 520 11.89 10.07 12.54
CA ILE A 520 11.57 10.77 11.30
C ILE A 520 10.59 11.89 11.58
N PHE A 521 10.91 13.06 11.05
CA PHE A 521 10.03 14.20 11.01
C PHE A 521 9.86 14.61 9.55
N SER A 522 8.63 14.70 9.07
CA SER A 522 8.34 15.15 7.71
C SER A 522 7.38 16.32 7.73
N ALA A 523 7.57 17.26 6.82
CA ALA A 523 6.63 18.33 6.50
C ALA A 523 6.44 18.36 4.99
N TRP A 524 5.20 18.53 4.52
CA TRP A 524 4.92 18.56 3.08
C TRP A 524 3.77 19.48 2.72
N PHE A 525 3.74 19.85 1.45
CA PHE A 525 2.64 20.53 0.79
C PHE A 525 2.39 19.87 -0.57
N ASN A 526 1.15 19.43 -0.80
CA ASN A 526 0.69 18.86 -2.06
C ASN A 526 -0.38 19.78 -2.67
N HIS A 527 -0.31 19.97 -3.99
CA HIS A 527 -1.32 20.62 -4.80
C HIS A 527 -1.65 19.73 -6.00
N THR A 528 -2.88 19.19 -6.02
CA THR A 528 -3.41 18.43 -7.14
C THR A 528 -4.39 19.31 -7.92
N LYS A 529 -4.03 19.67 -9.15
CA LYS A 529 -4.90 20.39 -10.08
C LYS A 529 -5.77 19.39 -10.85
N ASP A 530 -7.00 19.78 -11.17
CA ASP A 530 -7.96 18.93 -11.90
C ASP A 530 -8.20 17.61 -11.12
N TYR A 531 -8.32 17.68 -9.78
CA TYR A 531 -8.40 16.51 -8.90
C TYR A 531 -9.62 15.65 -9.25
N SER A 532 -9.37 14.39 -9.65
CA SER A 532 -10.42 13.48 -10.10
C SER A 532 -10.97 12.67 -8.93
N VAL A 533 -12.27 12.81 -8.66
CA VAL A 533 -12.95 12.06 -7.59
C VAL A 533 -14.41 11.81 -7.94
N GLN A 534 -14.92 10.63 -7.56
CA GLN A 534 -16.34 10.31 -7.67
C GLN A 534 -17.10 10.88 -6.47
N THR A 535 -18.18 11.61 -6.75
CA THR A 535 -19.06 12.16 -5.71
C THR A 535 -20.52 11.99 -6.08
N LEU A 536 -21.35 11.93 -5.04
CA LEU A 536 -22.81 11.97 -5.15
C LEU A 536 -23.33 13.41 -5.33
N TYR A 537 -24.40 13.52 -6.11
CA TYR A 537 -25.24 14.71 -6.23
C TYR A 537 -26.73 14.29 -6.28
N GLN A 538 -27.55 14.81 -5.37
CA GLN A 538 -29.00 14.72 -5.41
C GLN A 538 -29.53 15.74 -6.42
N SER A 539 -30.13 15.25 -7.51
CA SER A 539 -30.63 16.09 -8.59
C SER A 539 -31.79 16.99 -8.15
N SER A 540 -31.75 18.29 -8.47
CA SER A 540 -32.90 19.17 -8.23
C SER A 540 -34.08 18.90 -9.16
N GLU A 541 -33.89 18.17 -10.26
CA GLU A 541 -34.89 17.98 -11.32
C GLU A 541 -35.76 16.74 -11.10
N ARG A 542 -35.19 15.67 -10.55
CA ARG A 542 -35.89 14.41 -10.27
C ARG A 542 -35.30 13.70 -9.07
N LEU A 543 -36.03 12.72 -8.54
CA LEU A 543 -35.62 11.93 -7.38
C LEU A 543 -34.56 10.91 -7.74
N VAL A 544 -33.33 11.37 -7.97
CA VAL A 544 -32.16 10.54 -8.26
C VAL A 544 -30.87 11.08 -7.61
N GLU A 545 -30.07 10.17 -7.07
CA GLU A 545 -28.68 10.38 -6.70
C GLU A 545 -27.77 10.03 -7.88
N ILE A 546 -27.04 11.03 -8.38
CA ILE A 546 -26.07 10.88 -9.46
C ILE A 546 -24.68 10.75 -8.86
N TYR A 547 -24.06 9.59 -9.03
CA TYR A 547 -22.65 9.35 -8.77
C TYR A 547 -21.88 9.64 -10.05
N LYS A 548 -20.97 10.62 -10.02
CA LYS A 548 -20.17 10.98 -11.19
C LYS A 548 -18.75 11.31 -10.78
N THR A 549 -17.78 10.82 -11.57
CA THR A 549 -16.39 11.24 -11.44
C THR A 549 -16.21 12.59 -12.11
N LEU A 550 -15.68 13.56 -11.35
CA LEU A 550 -15.52 14.96 -11.76
C LEU A 550 -14.08 15.41 -11.48
N ASN A 551 -13.62 16.41 -12.23
CA ASN A 551 -12.36 17.09 -11.94
C ASN A 551 -12.64 18.37 -11.14
N PHE A 552 -12.34 18.37 -9.85
CA PHE A 552 -12.38 19.58 -9.03
C PHE A 552 -11.30 20.57 -9.49
N ASP A 553 -11.51 21.89 -9.27
CA ASP A 553 -10.49 22.93 -9.54
C ASP A 553 -9.13 22.48 -9.00
N TYR A 554 -9.10 22.08 -7.72
CA TYR A 554 -7.94 21.52 -7.07
C TYR A 554 -8.24 20.85 -5.72
N GLN A 555 -7.30 20.01 -5.29
CA GLN A 555 -7.08 19.61 -3.91
C GLN A 555 -5.73 20.18 -3.41
N GLN A 556 -5.70 20.62 -2.16
CA GLN A 556 -4.48 21.04 -1.47
C GLN A 556 -4.36 20.37 -0.11
N GLN A 557 -3.17 19.93 0.24
CA GLN A 557 -2.85 19.35 1.54
C GLN A 557 -1.54 19.89 2.07
N ALA A 558 -1.52 20.28 3.35
CA ALA A 558 -0.30 20.60 4.08
C ALA A 558 -0.22 19.72 5.33
N GLY A 559 0.91 19.04 5.54
CA GLY A 559 1.02 18.04 6.59
C GLY A 559 2.33 18.11 7.36
N ILE A 560 2.26 17.66 8.62
CA ILE A 560 3.43 17.33 9.43
C ILE A 560 3.29 15.91 9.97
N GLN A 561 4.40 15.19 10.06
CA GLN A 561 4.44 13.83 10.57
C GLN A 561 5.64 13.64 11.49
N ALA A 562 5.43 12.89 12.58
CA ALA A 562 6.49 12.34 13.42
C ALA A 562 6.36 10.81 13.48
N SER A 563 7.44 10.09 13.20
CA SER A 563 7.54 8.64 13.40
C SER A 563 8.63 8.34 14.43
N ILE A 564 8.22 7.75 15.53
CA ILE A 564 9.01 7.58 16.75
C ILE A 564 9.05 6.09 17.10
N PRO A 565 10.08 5.35 16.63
CA PRO A 565 10.32 3.99 17.10
C PRO A 565 10.95 4.03 18.48
N PHE A 566 10.55 3.12 19.37
CA PHE A 566 11.17 2.93 20.67
C PHE A 566 11.13 1.46 21.07
N LYS A 567 12.13 1.02 21.82
CA LYS A 567 12.32 -0.36 22.24
C LYS A 567 12.52 -0.38 23.75
N VAL A 568 11.82 -1.26 24.44
CA VAL A 568 11.93 -1.45 25.89
C VAL A 568 12.52 -2.82 26.16
N LYS A 569 13.83 -2.86 26.46
CA LYS A 569 14.61 -4.11 26.55
C LYS A 569 14.35 -5.01 25.32
N ASP A 570 14.52 -6.33 25.42
CA ASP A 570 14.31 -7.23 24.28
C ASP A 570 12.88 -7.76 24.12
N TRP A 571 11.98 -7.42 25.05
CA TRP A 571 10.62 -7.95 25.07
C TRP A 571 9.60 -7.06 24.35
N LEU A 572 9.86 -5.77 24.13
CA LEU A 572 8.93 -4.85 23.46
C LEU A 572 9.64 -3.98 22.42
N ASN A 573 9.14 -4.03 21.18
CA ASN A 573 9.46 -3.08 20.13
C ASN A 573 8.20 -2.33 19.71
N SER A 574 8.25 -1.00 19.70
CA SER A 574 7.10 -0.15 19.46
C SER A 574 7.39 0.96 18.46
N ARG A 575 6.35 1.42 17.77
CA ARG A 575 6.41 2.55 16.84
C ARG A 575 5.14 3.38 16.95
N LEU A 576 5.33 4.65 17.31
CA LEU A 576 4.28 5.66 17.28
C LEU A 576 4.45 6.54 16.04
N THR A 577 3.39 6.68 15.25
CA THR A 577 3.31 7.63 14.14
C THR A 577 2.18 8.60 14.41
N LEU A 578 2.48 9.90 14.37
CA LEU A 578 1.54 11.00 14.53
C LEU A 578 1.56 11.86 13.27
N ILE A 579 0.40 12.20 12.75
CA ILE A 579 0.24 13.03 11.55
C ILE A 579 -0.79 14.12 11.84
N GLY A 580 -0.47 15.36 11.48
CA GLY A 580 -1.40 16.50 11.49
C GLY A 580 -1.52 17.08 10.09
N LEU A 581 -2.75 17.31 9.63
CA LEU A 581 -3.07 17.70 8.26
C LEU A 581 -3.97 18.92 8.24
N TRP A 582 -3.70 19.82 7.30
CA TRP A 582 -4.65 20.77 6.75
C TRP A 582 -5.00 20.32 5.34
N HIS A 583 -6.28 20.24 5.04
CA HIS A 583 -6.81 19.76 3.76
C HIS A 583 -7.81 20.78 3.22
N ARG A 584 -7.77 21.05 1.92
CA ARG A 584 -8.70 21.92 1.21
C ARG A 584 -9.03 21.36 -0.16
N GLU A 585 -10.31 21.32 -0.49
CA GLU A 585 -10.80 20.98 -1.82
C GLU A 585 -11.73 22.09 -2.29
N LYS A 586 -11.60 22.43 -3.58
CA LYS A 586 -12.40 23.46 -4.21
C LYS A 586 -12.87 22.97 -5.56
N ASP A 587 -14.14 23.23 -5.84
CA ASP A 587 -14.74 23.07 -7.15
C ASP A 587 -15.73 24.23 -7.37
N GLY A 588 -15.43 25.05 -8.37
CA GLY A 588 -16.23 26.23 -8.71
C GLY A 588 -17.40 25.92 -9.65
N ASP A 589 -17.41 24.76 -10.29
CA ASP A 589 -18.40 24.30 -11.27
C ASP A 589 -19.11 23.00 -10.86
N PHE A 590 -19.03 22.63 -9.57
CA PHE A 590 -19.75 21.50 -8.99
C PHE A 590 -21.28 21.69 -9.03
N TRP A 591 -21.89 21.29 -10.15
CA TRP A 591 -23.33 21.39 -10.39
C TRP A 591 -23.85 22.81 -10.10
N ASP A 592 -24.99 22.92 -9.41
CA ASP A 592 -25.58 24.15 -8.89
C ASP A 592 -25.05 24.50 -7.48
N ILE A 593 -24.12 23.71 -6.94
CA ILE A 593 -23.67 23.77 -5.55
C ILE A 593 -22.13 23.83 -5.42
N PRO A 594 -21.46 24.87 -5.97
CA PRO A 594 -20.01 25.03 -5.87
C PRO A 594 -19.54 25.05 -4.42
N PHE A 595 -18.32 24.57 -4.17
CA PHE A 595 -17.77 24.45 -2.81
C PHE A 595 -16.29 24.81 -2.72
N ASP A 596 -15.90 25.27 -1.52
CA ASP A 596 -14.51 25.50 -1.10
C ASP A 596 -14.42 25.10 0.36
N ARG A 597 -14.07 23.84 0.61
CA ARG A 597 -14.10 23.24 1.95
C ARG A 597 -12.69 23.00 2.43
N LYS A 598 -12.46 23.29 3.71
CA LYS A 598 -11.18 23.07 4.38
C LYS A 598 -11.38 22.46 5.77
N GLN A 599 -10.48 21.57 6.15
CA GLN A 599 -10.52 20.89 7.45
C GLN A 599 -9.10 20.61 7.94
N CYS A 600 -8.86 20.80 9.24
CA CYS A 600 -7.69 20.22 9.89
C CYS A 600 -8.08 18.93 10.60
N TYR A 601 -7.24 17.91 10.49
CA TYR A 601 -7.45 16.63 11.17
C TYR A 601 -6.13 15.96 11.51
N GLY A 602 -6.18 15.02 12.46
CA GLY A 602 -5.03 14.28 12.93
C GLY A 602 -5.21 12.78 12.76
N ILE A 603 -4.10 12.08 12.62
CA ILE A 603 -4.02 10.62 12.57
C ILE A 603 -2.98 10.17 13.60
N ALA A 604 -3.31 9.13 14.35
CA ALA A 604 -2.39 8.46 15.25
C ALA A 604 -2.38 6.96 14.98
N GLN A 605 -1.17 6.39 14.87
CA GLN A 605 -0.97 4.96 14.69
C GLN A 605 0.08 4.47 15.67
N MET A 606 -0.19 3.35 16.33
CA MET A 606 0.70 2.72 17.27
C MET A 606 0.84 1.24 16.95
N SER A 607 2.06 0.79 16.69
CA SER A 607 2.38 -0.63 16.54
C SER A 607 3.24 -1.07 17.72
N ASN A 608 2.85 -2.16 18.37
CA ASN A 608 3.61 -2.79 19.45
C ASN A 608 3.83 -4.25 19.11
N THR A 609 5.07 -4.71 19.19
CA THR A 609 5.37 -6.14 19.11
C THR A 609 6.12 -6.62 20.33
N PHE A 610 5.49 -7.59 20.99
CA PHE A 610 5.97 -8.25 22.19
C PHE A 610 6.65 -9.56 21.81
N THR A 611 7.91 -9.73 22.20
CA THR A 611 8.61 -11.01 22.13
C THR A 611 8.24 -11.82 23.38
N LEU A 612 7.27 -12.73 23.25
CA LEU A 612 6.79 -13.54 24.37
C LEU A 612 7.77 -14.67 24.71
N SER A 613 8.38 -15.27 23.69
CA SER A 613 9.46 -16.24 23.85
C SER A 613 10.37 -16.24 22.62
N THR A 614 11.65 -16.49 22.83
CA THR A 614 12.61 -16.74 21.74
C THR A 614 12.73 -18.22 21.39
N LYS A 615 12.33 -19.10 22.31
CA LYS A 615 12.34 -20.56 22.17
C LYS A 615 11.19 -21.14 23.01
N PRO A 616 10.02 -21.46 22.42
CA PRO A 616 9.65 -21.32 21.00
C PRO A 616 9.65 -19.86 20.48
N ASP A 617 9.81 -19.62 19.17
CA ASP A 617 9.74 -18.27 18.56
C ASP A 617 8.28 -17.79 18.56
N LEU A 618 7.88 -17.05 19.61
CA LEU A 618 6.52 -16.61 19.85
C LEU A 618 6.46 -15.09 20.00
N LYS A 619 5.65 -14.44 19.17
CA LYS A 619 5.52 -12.97 19.12
C LYS A 619 4.07 -12.54 19.06
N LEU A 620 3.72 -11.50 19.81
CA LEU A 620 2.41 -10.89 19.82
C LEU A 620 2.50 -9.46 19.28
N THR A 621 1.75 -9.15 18.24
CA THR A 621 1.65 -7.80 17.67
C THR A 621 0.30 -7.20 18.01
N VAL A 622 0.29 -5.94 18.45
CA VAL A 622 -0.91 -5.13 18.67
C VAL A 622 -0.74 -3.81 17.91
N THR A 623 -1.63 -3.55 16.95
CA THR A 623 -1.63 -2.31 16.17
C THR A 623 -2.93 -1.55 16.38
N GLY A 624 -2.84 -0.27 16.70
CA GLY A 624 -3.98 0.65 16.75
C GLY A 624 -3.82 1.78 15.74
N PHE A 625 -4.91 2.20 15.13
CA PHE A 625 -5.00 3.37 14.25
C PHE A 625 -6.26 4.16 14.57
N VAL A 626 -6.18 5.49 14.52
CA VAL A 626 -7.33 6.38 14.65
C VAL A 626 -7.10 7.65 13.84
N HIS A 627 -8.16 8.17 13.23
CA HIS A 627 -8.16 9.50 12.63
C HIS A 627 -9.34 10.32 13.14
N SER A 628 -9.15 11.63 13.31
CA SER A 628 -10.24 12.54 13.64
C SER A 628 -11.13 12.83 12.43
N LYS A 629 -12.20 13.60 12.63
CA LYS A 629 -13.12 14.03 11.56
C LYS A 629 -12.36 14.65 10.38
N ALA A 630 -12.64 14.18 9.17
CA ALA A 630 -12.06 14.66 7.91
C ALA A 630 -13.17 15.03 6.89
N ILE A 631 -12.78 15.43 5.68
CA ILE A 631 -13.70 15.76 4.57
C ILE A 631 -13.20 15.10 3.27
N GLN A 632 -14.12 14.89 2.33
CA GLN A 632 -13.83 14.54 0.93
C GLN A 632 -14.96 15.15 0.09
N GLY A 633 -14.66 16.09 -0.81
CA GLY A 633 -15.66 16.89 -1.52
C GLY A 633 -16.71 17.44 -0.57
N ILE A 634 -17.98 17.15 -0.84
CA ILE A 634 -19.13 17.52 0.01
C ILE A 634 -19.37 16.57 1.20
N TYR A 635 -18.61 15.47 1.31
CA TYR A 635 -18.73 14.49 2.39
C TYR A 635 -18.02 14.98 3.65
N ASP A 636 -18.65 14.71 4.79
CA ASP A 636 -18.08 14.71 6.13
C ASP A 636 -17.73 13.26 6.50
N LEU A 637 -16.46 13.03 6.84
CA LEU A 637 -15.98 11.73 7.30
C LEU A 637 -15.85 11.77 8.84
N PRO A 638 -16.66 11.01 9.59
CA PRO A 638 -16.55 10.94 11.04
C PRO A 638 -15.20 10.38 11.53
N THR A 639 -14.97 10.47 12.84
CA THR A 639 -13.82 9.81 13.48
C THR A 639 -14.00 8.30 13.40
N SER A 640 -12.95 7.59 12.98
CA SER A 640 -12.91 6.12 12.96
C SER A 640 -11.50 5.64 13.30
N GLY A 641 -11.40 4.38 13.67
CA GLY A 641 -10.15 3.74 14.05
C GLY A 641 -10.34 2.26 14.28
N ASN A 642 -9.26 1.52 14.38
CA ASN A 642 -9.31 0.08 14.64
C ASN A 642 -8.16 -0.35 15.54
N VAL A 643 -8.35 -1.50 16.18
CA VAL A 643 -7.30 -2.21 16.90
C VAL A 643 -7.23 -3.63 16.38
N ASN A 644 -6.04 -4.05 15.96
CA ASN A 644 -5.75 -5.38 15.46
C ASN A 644 -4.74 -6.06 16.38
N ILE A 645 -4.85 -7.38 16.49
CA ILE A 645 -3.94 -8.23 17.27
C ILE A 645 -3.54 -9.45 16.46
N ALA A 646 -2.29 -9.88 16.56
CA ALA A 646 -1.78 -11.08 15.90
C ALA A 646 -0.77 -11.82 16.77
N LEU A 647 -0.95 -13.12 16.94
CA LEU A 647 0.00 -14.04 17.56
C LEU A 647 0.69 -14.86 16.48
N ARG A 648 2.02 -14.82 16.47
CA ARG A 648 2.86 -15.57 15.54
C ARG A 648 3.67 -16.62 16.28
N TYR A 649 3.68 -17.84 15.74
CA TYR A 649 4.50 -18.96 16.20
C TYR A 649 5.38 -19.51 15.07
N GLY A 650 6.70 -19.35 15.20
CA GLY A 650 7.71 -19.92 14.31
C GLY A 650 8.27 -21.24 14.84
N PHE A 651 8.30 -22.28 13.99
CA PHE A 651 8.86 -23.59 14.34
C PHE A 651 9.59 -24.25 13.16
N ALA A 652 10.15 -25.44 13.38
CA ALA A 652 10.97 -26.16 12.40
C ALA A 652 12.14 -25.31 11.84
N LYS A 653 12.86 -24.61 12.73
CA LYS A 653 13.92 -23.64 12.37
C LYS A 653 13.40 -22.53 11.43
N ASN A 654 12.19 -22.01 11.73
CA ASN A 654 11.47 -20.99 10.96
C ASN A 654 11.15 -21.38 9.51
N LYS A 655 11.10 -22.69 9.22
CA LYS A 655 10.53 -23.21 7.97
C LYS A 655 9.02 -23.22 8.00
N ALA A 656 8.42 -23.32 9.19
CA ALA A 656 6.98 -23.30 9.39
C ALA A 656 6.60 -22.10 10.26
N ILE A 657 5.59 -21.35 9.82
CA ILE A 657 5.06 -20.20 10.55
C ILE A 657 3.54 -20.35 10.64
N LEU A 658 3.01 -20.28 11.85
CA LEU A 658 1.58 -20.19 12.13
C LEU A 658 1.25 -18.81 12.67
N ASN A 659 0.29 -18.11 12.06
CA ASN A 659 -0.23 -16.84 12.56
C ASN A 659 -1.71 -17.00 12.90
N LEU A 660 -2.09 -16.50 14.08
CA LEU A 660 -3.46 -16.32 14.52
C LEU A 660 -3.70 -14.81 14.63
N TYR A 661 -4.77 -14.27 14.06
CA TYR A 661 -5.03 -12.83 14.13
C TYR A 661 -6.51 -12.50 14.31
N CYS A 662 -6.75 -11.31 14.85
CA CYS A 662 -8.04 -10.66 14.88
C CYS A 662 -7.87 -9.18 14.46
N ASN A 663 -8.49 -8.82 13.34
CA ASN A 663 -8.53 -7.45 12.85
C ASN A 663 -9.83 -6.78 13.28
N ASP A 664 -9.71 -5.51 13.64
CA ASP A 664 -10.78 -4.64 14.12
C ASP A 664 -11.59 -5.26 15.25
N ILE A 665 -10.92 -5.56 16.36
CA ILE A 665 -11.48 -6.23 17.54
C ILE A 665 -12.76 -5.54 18.05
N PHE A 666 -12.87 -4.23 17.84
CA PHE A 666 -13.97 -3.38 18.31
C PHE A 666 -15.00 -3.01 17.24
N GLU A 667 -14.81 -3.41 15.97
CA GLU A 667 -15.73 -3.08 14.86
C GLU A 667 -15.93 -1.57 14.68
N THR A 668 -14.84 -0.80 14.79
CA THR A 668 -14.87 0.66 14.73
C THR A 668 -14.20 1.24 13.48
N GLY A 669 -13.59 0.38 12.65
CA GLY A 669 -12.73 0.78 11.53
C GLY A 669 -13.47 1.22 10.27
N GLN A 670 -14.77 0.93 10.16
CA GLN A 670 -15.58 1.35 9.02
C GLN A 670 -16.05 2.80 9.18
N ILE A 671 -15.80 3.64 8.18
CA ILE A 671 -16.27 5.03 8.15
C ILE A 671 -17.65 5.08 7.49
N SER A 672 -18.63 5.61 8.20
CA SER A 672 -19.99 5.88 7.70
C SER A 672 -20.12 7.38 7.35
N PRO A 673 -19.97 7.76 6.07
CA PRO A 673 -19.89 9.15 5.67
C PRO A 673 -21.28 9.83 5.68
N ARG A 674 -21.27 11.15 5.85
CA ARG A 674 -22.49 11.96 5.80
C ARG A 674 -22.30 13.17 4.89
N ILE A 675 -23.37 13.59 4.23
CA ILE A 675 -23.43 14.80 3.43
C ILE A 675 -24.48 15.70 4.08
N ARG A 676 -24.07 16.90 4.48
CA ARG A 676 -24.94 17.99 4.97
C ARG A 676 -24.42 19.28 4.35
N PHE A 677 -24.72 19.47 3.06
CA PHE A 677 -24.12 20.54 2.28
C PHE A 677 -25.13 21.14 1.30
N LYS A 678 -25.54 22.39 1.53
CA LYS A 678 -26.57 23.07 0.73
C LYS A 678 -27.83 22.21 0.60
N THR A 679 -28.25 21.85 -0.62
CA THR A 679 -29.43 21.02 -0.93
C THR A 679 -29.19 19.53 -0.71
N GLN A 680 -27.97 19.13 -0.35
CA GLN A 680 -27.55 17.73 -0.24
C GLN A 680 -27.63 17.25 1.22
N ASN A 681 -28.36 16.16 1.46
CA ASN A 681 -28.58 15.57 2.76
C ASN A 681 -28.66 14.04 2.67
N VAL A 682 -27.54 13.37 2.92
CA VAL A 682 -27.41 11.90 2.84
C VAL A 682 -26.59 11.38 4.01
N THR A 683 -26.91 10.22 4.56
CA THR A 683 -26.14 9.51 5.57
C THR A 683 -26.13 8.04 5.20
N ASN A 684 -24.94 7.51 4.98
CA ASN A 684 -24.74 6.09 4.75
C ASN A 684 -24.17 5.48 6.02
N HIS A 685 -24.78 4.41 6.51
CA HIS A 685 -24.29 3.57 7.57
C HIS A 685 -23.81 2.24 6.98
N TYR A 686 -22.49 2.03 6.97
CA TYR A 686 -21.91 0.79 6.45
C TYR A 686 -21.66 -0.21 7.58
N SER A 687 -21.97 -1.48 7.32
CA SER A 687 -21.63 -2.58 8.22
C SER A 687 -20.12 -2.65 8.53
N CYS A 688 -19.80 -2.88 9.80
CA CYS A 688 -18.45 -3.18 10.26
C CYS A 688 -18.43 -4.57 10.92
N PHE A 689 -17.47 -5.40 10.54
CA PHE A 689 -17.33 -6.75 11.11
C PHE A 689 -15.87 -7.01 11.45
N ARG A 690 -15.65 -7.59 12.62
CA ARG A 690 -14.35 -8.12 13.02
C ARG A 690 -13.94 -9.26 12.09
N GLU A 691 -12.65 -9.44 11.89
CA GLU A 691 -12.10 -10.54 11.09
C GLU A 691 -11.16 -11.38 11.95
N PHE A 692 -11.46 -12.66 12.11
CA PHE A 692 -10.54 -13.63 12.70
C PHE A 692 -9.88 -14.45 11.60
N GLY A 693 -8.64 -14.86 11.78
CA GLY A 693 -8.03 -15.74 10.82
C GLY A 693 -6.82 -16.50 11.31
N VAL A 694 -6.50 -17.52 10.52
CA VAL A 694 -5.35 -18.38 10.70
C VAL A 694 -4.61 -18.44 9.37
N SER A 695 -3.30 -18.24 9.38
CA SER A 695 -2.46 -18.49 8.22
C SER A 695 -1.30 -19.41 8.55
N PHE A 696 -1.01 -20.33 7.64
CA PHE A 696 0.12 -21.23 7.71
C PHE A 696 1.05 -20.99 6.52
N THR A 697 2.35 -20.98 6.77
CA THR A 697 3.38 -20.84 5.74
C THR A 697 4.45 -21.89 5.93
N TYR A 698 4.78 -22.60 4.86
CA TYR A 698 5.87 -23.59 4.83
C TYR A 698 6.89 -23.27 3.73
N LYS A 699 8.16 -23.13 4.12
CA LYS A 699 9.28 -22.74 3.25
C LYS A 699 10.27 -23.91 3.09
N PHE A 700 10.68 -24.21 1.85
CA PHE A 700 11.68 -25.24 1.55
C PHE A 700 12.77 -24.76 0.59
N GLY A 701 13.91 -25.46 0.57
CA GLY A 701 15.04 -25.17 -0.32
C GLY A 701 15.76 -23.83 -0.10
N GLY A 702 15.39 -23.06 0.93
CA GLY A 702 15.95 -21.71 1.16
C GLY A 702 15.38 -20.65 0.21
N TYR A 703 14.08 -20.76 -0.07
CA TYR A 703 13.30 -20.01 -1.06
C TYR A 703 13.64 -18.54 -1.26
N LYS A 704 13.64 -18.18 -2.54
CA LYS A 704 14.01 -16.92 -3.17
C LYS A 704 12.96 -16.69 -4.21
N GLU A 705 12.27 -15.58 -4.15
CA GLU A 705 11.37 -15.22 -5.23
C GLU A 705 12.02 -14.08 -6.01
N LYS A 706 12.04 -14.18 -7.34
CA LYS A 706 12.54 -13.11 -8.21
C LYS A 706 11.35 -12.24 -8.65
N GLN A 707 11.53 -10.92 -8.70
CA GLN A 707 10.49 -9.93 -9.07
C GLN A 707 10.83 -9.11 -10.32
N ARG A 708 9.78 -8.64 -11.02
CA ARG A 708 9.76 -7.92 -12.32
C ARG A 708 8.45 -7.10 -12.45
N GLU A 709 8.30 -6.09 -13.37
CA GLU A 709 7.42 -4.82 -13.45
C GLU A 709 5.93 -4.86 -13.67
N ALA A 710 5.15 -3.92 -13.02
CA ALA A 710 3.68 -3.74 -12.79
C ALA A 710 2.86 -3.98 -14.03
N VAL A 711 1.85 -4.86 -13.99
CA VAL A 711 0.72 -4.63 -14.88
C VAL A 711 0.05 -3.45 -14.23
N ASP A 712 0.22 -2.27 -14.80
CA ASP A 712 -0.54 -1.13 -14.38
C ASP A 712 -2.01 -1.41 -14.73
N THR A 713 -2.79 -1.80 -13.72
CA THR A 713 -4.24 -2.02 -13.79
C THR A 713 -5.02 -0.89 -13.14
N SER A 714 -4.38 0.22 -12.75
CA SER A 714 -5.00 1.30 -11.97
C SER A 714 -6.27 1.85 -12.62
N ARG A 715 -6.31 1.80 -13.96
CA ARG A 715 -7.39 2.30 -14.82
C ARG A 715 -8.36 1.22 -15.31
N PHE A 716 -8.13 -0.04 -14.96
CA PHE A 716 -9.03 -1.16 -15.26
C PHE A 716 -9.96 -1.33 -14.06
N LYS A 717 -11.23 -1.02 -14.26
CA LYS A 717 -12.27 -1.10 -13.23
C LYS A 717 -13.56 -1.54 -13.86
#